data_AF-A0A1W9VN33-F1
#
_entry.id   AF-A0A1W9VN33-F1
#
_cell.length_a   1.000
_cell.length_b   1.000
_cell.length_c   1.000
_cell.angle_alpha   90.00
_cell.angle_beta   90.00
_cell.angle_gamma   90.00
#
_symmetry.space_group_name_H-M   'P 1'
#
loop_
_entity.id
_entity.type
_entity.pdbx_description
1 polymer ?
#
loop_
_entity_poly.entity_id
_entity_poly.type
_entity_poly.pdbx_seq_one_letter_code
_entity_poly.pdbx_strand_id
1 'polypeptide(L)'
;MFSQVIICLMTKYTLLYCYNILDCTVVDNQVVNSVYSRSILDIINNKDKRSNRMKRLLILTVVLLALTSVFFTGCTKNSTVGTKGNSEVYVEFDGGTITKADFNERVNALPEQQQESLNMSGRQVEFLELLAKEQAFYKKAIQLGYDKDPEVLKIIEEKLKQHYLNGYYEKMIRSKINITDKDVREYYDDNIDTFAEAPIASIRYIQTSTIEEANKTLADLAKGIPYETVATVKNINTYAKSNNNIISNIRNNGYIAGIGTDTELDSLIFSYPADKDKFYGPIKTTTGIHIFSVISKKDGYTKSFEEVEADARMKTKPAKEREMNNLYMEKIKKRLSIKIDEEVLNRVNFTDLASNDSILTEVVLSSRKADFDWTVEKLLNNFKGISKQEQGFVAQMPQAEVLDHILSKEIYYYMLKKEKYDLELNKEPKFARSRTTILLTYAYKQLVTDSLAVTEQDIEEYYDRNKDKFSKPSYRDVEILTFASEKVARKALKKYLQAVKKDDTSKIKKIMKDYALNSFDKRISNKTFNNGIVPNFGRDEILNNAIWNLPVNEVSDIVPVKRDNQVCFFRTININPIEYKPLNHVQPQIEGQLKRAAASARFDSLIDAYFKEFHFVIHKNRLKPDTDVKTIFELAEKQSKLGKHKDALLYYDQIIQNYKDGVNDYKATFMKGFTQSEYMKDKTGAIMTFTKFLKEFPEGDLNDDATFMLKELKGETPKFEIPND
;
A
#
# COMPACT_ATOMS: atom_id res chain seq x y z
N MET A 1 -15.90 8.80 9.69
CA MET A 1 -16.21 7.35 9.82
C MET A 1 -15.90 6.58 8.53
N PHE A 2 -16.48 6.89 7.37
CA PHE A 2 -16.19 6.17 6.11
C PHE A 2 -14.71 6.16 5.70
N SER A 3 -14.00 7.28 5.87
CA SER A 3 -12.57 7.39 5.59
C SER A 3 -11.67 6.61 6.56
N GLN A 4 -12.11 6.38 7.80
CA GLN A 4 -11.37 5.56 8.77
C GLN A 4 -11.59 4.06 8.53
N VAL A 5 -12.77 3.66 8.06
CA VAL A 5 -13.07 2.26 7.70
C VAL A 5 -12.30 1.83 6.45
N ILE A 6 -12.21 2.72 5.44
CA ILE A 6 -11.44 2.45 4.20
C ILE A 6 -9.93 2.37 4.48
N ILE A 7 -9.40 3.24 5.34
CA ILE A 7 -7.98 3.18 5.76
C ILE A 7 -7.71 1.90 6.55
N CYS A 8 -8.62 1.48 7.43
CA CYS A 8 -8.48 0.23 8.20
C CYS A 8 -8.50 -1.01 7.29
N LEU A 9 -9.37 -1.04 6.26
CA LEU A 9 -9.46 -2.14 5.29
C LEU A 9 -8.23 -2.23 4.38
N MET A 10 -7.73 -1.09 3.88
CA MET A 10 -6.52 -1.04 3.03
C MET A 10 -5.26 -1.47 3.81
N THR A 11 -5.16 -1.10 5.09
CA THR A 11 -4.01 -1.45 5.95
C THR A 11 -4.04 -2.95 6.31
N LYS A 12 -5.23 -3.52 6.51
CA LYS A 12 -5.42 -4.96 6.76
C LYS A 12 -5.02 -5.81 5.54
N TYR A 13 -5.31 -5.32 4.33
CA TYR A 13 -4.90 -5.97 3.08
C TYR A 13 -3.38 -5.91 2.85
N THR A 14 -2.76 -4.77 3.16
CA THR A 14 -1.30 -4.60 2.99
C THR A 14 -0.51 -5.47 3.97
N LEU A 15 -1.03 -5.66 5.20
CA LEU A 15 -0.42 -6.54 6.21
C LEU A 15 -0.58 -8.03 5.89
N LEU A 16 -1.73 -8.45 5.33
CA LEU A 16 -1.90 -9.83 4.83
C LEU A 16 -0.94 -10.13 3.66
N TYR A 17 -0.73 -9.17 2.78
CA TYR A 17 0.17 -9.31 1.64
C TYR A 17 1.64 -9.41 2.07
N CYS A 18 2.06 -8.68 3.11
CA CYS A 18 3.40 -8.80 3.68
C CYS A 18 3.60 -10.10 4.48
N TYR A 19 2.56 -10.64 5.11
CA TYR A 19 2.64 -11.90 5.88
C TYR A 19 2.79 -13.13 4.98
N ASN A 20 2.18 -13.13 3.79
CA ASN A 20 2.33 -14.22 2.82
C ASN A 20 3.70 -14.24 2.10
N ILE A 21 4.55 -13.23 2.31
CA ILE A 21 5.88 -13.13 1.70
C ILE A 21 6.99 -13.60 2.68
N LEU A 22 6.69 -13.75 3.97
CA LEU A 22 7.63 -14.17 5.00
C LEU A 22 7.10 -15.43 5.70
N ASP A 23 7.57 -16.61 5.26
CA ASP A 23 7.31 -17.90 5.90
C ASP A 23 7.77 -17.89 7.38
N CYS A 24 6.87 -17.54 8.29
CA CYS A 24 7.10 -17.61 9.73
C CYS A 24 5.86 -18.18 10.43
N THR A 25 6.10 -19.21 11.23
CA THR A 25 5.12 -20.10 11.87
C THR A 25 4.19 -19.39 12.87
N VAL A 26 2.93 -19.83 12.83
CA VAL A 26 1.80 -19.69 13.76
C VAL A 26 2.09 -18.91 15.05
N VAL A 27 1.61 -17.66 15.11
CA VAL A 27 1.37 -16.93 16.36
C VAL A 27 -0.06 -16.42 16.35
N ASP A 28 -0.74 -16.59 17.48
CA ASP A 28 -2.18 -16.43 17.67
C ASP A 28 -2.69 -15.03 17.28
N ASN A 29 -3.70 -15.01 16.40
CA ASN A 29 -4.25 -13.85 15.70
C ASN A 29 -4.88 -12.81 16.64
N GLN A 30 -5.18 -13.15 17.90
CA GLN A 30 -5.74 -12.22 18.88
C GLN A 30 -4.70 -11.32 19.57
N VAL A 31 -3.45 -11.77 19.73
CA VAL A 31 -2.42 -11.01 20.47
C VAL A 31 -1.79 -9.93 19.58
N VAL A 32 -1.57 -10.22 18.30
CA VAL A 32 -1.06 -9.26 17.30
C VAL A 32 -2.04 -8.10 17.08
N ASN A 33 -3.35 -8.36 17.13
CA ASN A 33 -4.37 -7.33 16.95
C ASN A 33 -4.44 -6.29 18.09
N SER A 34 -3.97 -6.60 19.31
CA SER A 34 -4.07 -5.68 20.46
C SER A 34 -2.84 -4.80 20.66
N VAL A 35 -1.64 -5.29 20.29
CA VAL A 35 -0.38 -4.55 20.46
C VAL A 35 -0.17 -3.54 19.33
N TYR A 36 -0.45 -3.92 18.08
CA TYR A 36 -0.23 -3.04 16.93
C TYR A 36 -1.34 -2.00 16.72
N SER A 37 -2.56 -2.27 17.19
CA SER A 37 -3.65 -1.29 17.12
C SER A 37 -3.42 -0.09 18.06
N ARG A 38 -2.78 -0.30 19.22
CA ARG A 38 -2.39 0.79 20.13
C ARG A 38 -1.27 1.66 19.55
N SER A 39 -0.21 1.06 19.01
CA SER A 39 0.91 1.82 18.43
C SER A 39 0.51 2.66 17.20
N ILE A 40 -0.45 2.19 16.40
CA ILE A 40 -0.95 2.91 15.23
C ILE A 40 -1.93 4.04 15.61
N LEU A 41 -2.76 3.84 16.63
CA LEU A 41 -3.61 4.90 17.18
C LEU A 41 -2.79 6.05 17.78
N ASP A 42 -1.64 5.74 18.39
CA ASP A 42 -0.72 6.75 18.92
C ASP A 42 -0.03 7.56 17.80
N ILE A 43 0.30 6.93 16.66
CA ILE A 43 0.88 7.63 15.49
C ILE A 43 -0.15 8.54 14.79
N ILE A 44 -1.44 8.16 14.81
CA ILE A 44 -2.53 8.94 14.22
C ILE A 44 -2.88 10.16 15.09
N ASN A 45 -2.77 10.04 16.42
CA ASN A 45 -3.12 11.10 17.37
C ASN A 45 -1.98 12.06 17.73
N ASN A 46 -0.71 11.73 17.43
CA ASN A 46 0.42 12.57 17.82
C ASN A 46 0.70 13.71 16.82
N LYS A 47 0.75 14.95 17.31
CA LYS A 47 0.94 16.21 16.54
C LYS A 47 2.40 16.47 16.16
N ASP A 48 3.14 15.44 15.76
CA ASP A 48 4.58 15.57 15.53
C ASP A 48 4.95 15.74 14.03
N LYS A 49 5.96 16.58 13.75
CA LYS A 49 6.37 16.99 12.38
C LYS A 49 6.76 15.82 11.47
N ARG A 50 7.16 14.67 12.04
CA ARG A 50 7.48 13.42 11.31
C ARG A 50 6.24 12.76 10.67
N SER A 51 5.04 12.93 11.25
CA SER A 51 3.78 12.37 10.75
C SER A 51 3.37 12.96 9.38
N ASN A 52 3.62 14.26 9.18
CA ASN A 52 3.35 14.92 7.89
C ASN A 52 4.33 14.53 6.79
N ARG A 53 5.57 14.13 7.13
CA ARG A 53 6.53 13.56 6.17
C ARG A 53 6.09 12.18 5.69
N MET A 54 5.63 11.31 6.59
CA MET A 54 5.11 9.98 6.21
C MET A 54 3.79 10.07 5.42
N LYS A 55 2.88 11.00 5.76
CA LYS A 55 1.67 11.25 4.96
C LYS A 55 1.96 11.79 3.56
N ARG A 56 3.00 12.64 3.41
CA ARG A 56 3.49 13.11 2.09
C ARG A 56 4.17 11.99 1.31
N LEU A 57 4.93 11.10 1.98
CA LEU A 57 5.55 9.93 1.35
C LEU A 57 4.49 8.93 0.85
N LEU A 58 3.40 8.74 1.61
CA LEU A 58 2.28 7.84 1.29
C LEU A 58 1.44 8.32 0.09
N ILE A 59 1.30 9.65 -0.07
CA ILE A 59 0.58 10.26 -1.20
C ILE A 59 1.47 10.26 -2.46
N LEU A 60 2.79 10.43 -2.31
CA LEU A 60 3.74 10.29 -3.42
C LEU A 60 3.81 8.84 -3.93
N THR A 61 3.77 7.84 -3.04
CA THR A 61 3.72 6.42 -3.44
C THR A 61 2.41 6.03 -4.07
N VAL A 62 1.26 6.60 -3.72
CA VAL A 62 -0.03 6.33 -4.41
C VAL A 62 -0.05 6.92 -5.83
N VAL A 63 0.61 8.06 -6.06
CA VAL A 63 0.77 8.65 -7.41
C VAL A 63 1.85 7.91 -8.23
N LEU A 64 2.89 7.37 -7.59
CA LEU A 64 3.89 6.52 -8.26
C LEU A 64 3.37 5.10 -8.53
N LEU A 65 2.56 4.52 -7.64
CA LEU A 65 1.94 3.20 -7.81
C LEU A 65 0.88 3.19 -8.93
N ALA A 66 0.25 4.32 -9.22
CA ALA A 66 -0.57 4.49 -10.43
C ALA A 66 0.26 4.50 -11.73
N LEU A 67 1.60 4.55 -11.63
CA LEU A 67 2.54 4.54 -12.76
C LEU A 67 3.51 3.32 -12.76
N THR A 68 3.58 2.51 -11.69
CA THR A 68 4.63 1.46 -11.55
C THR A 68 4.14 0.02 -11.30
N SER A 69 2.85 -0.31 -11.35
CA SER A 69 2.40 -1.70 -11.18
C SER A 69 2.12 -2.41 -12.51
N VAL A 70 3.18 -2.79 -13.24
CA VAL A 70 3.10 -3.82 -14.29
C VAL A 70 4.40 -4.63 -14.25
N PHE A 71 4.36 -5.80 -13.62
CA PHE A 71 5.33 -6.88 -13.82
C PHE A 71 4.59 -8.04 -14.50
N PHE A 72 5.34 -8.75 -15.36
CA PHE A 72 5.03 -9.97 -16.14
C PHE A 72 4.54 -9.82 -17.59
N THR A 73 5.45 -10.25 -18.49
CA THR A 73 5.34 -11.03 -19.75
C THR A 73 4.11 -10.85 -20.64
N GLY A 74 4.19 -10.60 -21.96
CA GLY A 74 5.29 -10.55 -22.92
C GLY A 74 4.72 -10.78 -24.32
N CYS A 75 5.16 -10.02 -25.33
CA CYS A 75 4.89 -10.29 -26.73
C CYS A 75 6.19 -10.61 -27.50
N THR A 76 6.24 -11.80 -28.08
CA THR A 76 7.14 -12.15 -29.19
C THR A 76 6.38 -12.02 -30.51
N LYS A 77 7.07 -11.48 -31.53
CA LYS A 77 6.66 -11.64 -32.93
C LYS A 77 6.94 -13.09 -33.33
N ASN A 78 5.88 -13.85 -33.59
CA ASN A 78 5.89 -14.91 -34.58
C ASN A 78 4.58 -14.84 -35.37
N SER A 79 4.70 -14.46 -36.64
CA SER A 79 3.64 -14.56 -37.62
C SER A 79 3.54 -16.00 -38.09
N THR A 80 2.42 -16.66 -37.79
CA THR A 80 1.61 -17.48 -38.72
C THR A 80 0.50 -18.16 -37.94
N VAL A 81 -0.71 -17.62 -38.03
CA VAL A 81 -2.01 -18.28 -38.28
C VAL A 81 -3.03 -17.14 -38.21
N GLY A 82 -3.68 -16.86 -39.34
CA GLY A 82 -4.65 -15.78 -39.44
C GLY A 82 -5.92 -16.08 -38.67
N THR A 83 -6.21 -15.27 -37.65
CA THR A 83 -7.56 -14.93 -37.25
C THR A 83 -7.76 -13.46 -37.57
N LYS A 84 -8.68 -13.16 -38.50
CA LYS A 84 -9.04 -11.80 -38.96
C LYS A 84 -9.44 -10.82 -37.83
N GLY A 85 -9.58 -11.29 -36.58
CA GLY A 85 -9.94 -10.48 -35.42
C GLY A 85 -8.78 -9.77 -34.70
N ASN A 86 -7.54 -10.27 -34.77
CA ASN A 86 -6.42 -9.67 -34.00
C ASN A 86 -5.71 -8.50 -34.71
N SER A 87 -5.96 -8.33 -36.01
CA SER A 87 -5.40 -7.23 -36.81
C SER A 87 -6.33 -6.02 -36.94
N GLU A 88 -7.49 -6.03 -36.26
CA GLU A 88 -8.42 -4.91 -36.30
C GLU A 88 -7.77 -3.65 -35.70
N VAL A 89 -7.78 -2.56 -36.46
CA VAL A 89 -7.13 -1.30 -36.06
C VAL A 89 -8.10 -0.48 -35.20
N TYR A 90 -7.72 -0.17 -33.97
CA TYR A 90 -8.50 0.69 -33.07
C TYR A 90 -8.06 2.15 -33.14
N VAL A 91 -6.78 2.42 -33.38
CA VAL A 91 -6.25 3.76 -33.61
C VAL A 91 -5.29 3.73 -34.79
N GLU A 92 -5.38 4.72 -35.66
CA GLU A 92 -4.42 4.95 -36.75
C GLU A 92 -3.86 6.36 -36.65
N PHE A 93 -2.59 6.52 -37.02
CA PHE A 93 -1.87 7.79 -37.01
C PHE A 93 -0.65 7.69 -37.94
N ASP A 94 -0.02 8.82 -38.24
CA ASP A 94 1.15 8.83 -39.10
C ASP A 94 2.28 7.96 -38.52
N GLY A 95 2.68 6.94 -39.26
CA GLY A 95 3.75 6.03 -38.87
C GLY A 95 3.37 4.93 -37.86
N GLY A 96 2.08 4.64 -37.64
CA GLY A 96 1.69 3.45 -36.87
C GLY A 96 0.19 3.27 -36.64
N THR A 97 -0.15 2.17 -35.96
CA THR A 97 -1.51 1.83 -35.55
C THR A 97 -1.50 1.21 -34.14
N ILE A 98 -2.60 1.35 -33.41
CA ILE A 98 -2.92 0.53 -32.23
C ILE A 98 -3.99 -0.47 -32.66
N THR A 99 -3.67 -1.75 -32.63
CA THR A 99 -4.58 -2.85 -33.02
C THR A 99 -5.33 -3.42 -31.81
N LYS A 100 -6.33 -4.28 -32.06
CA LYS A 100 -7.00 -5.06 -31.01
C LYS A 100 -6.00 -5.90 -30.20
N ALA A 101 -4.98 -6.47 -30.86
CA ALA A 101 -3.93 -7.20 -30.16
C ALA A 101 -3.12 -6.30 -29.22
N ASP A 102 -2.71 -5.11 -29.67
CA ASP A 102 -1.97 -4.15 -28.83
C ASP A 102 -2.83 -3.68 -27.64
N PHE A 103 -4.12 -3.40 -27.89
CA PHE A 103 -5.07 -3.02 -26.85
C PHE A 103 -5.24 -4.13 -25.80
N ASN A 104 -5.46 -5.37 -26.25
CA ASN A 104 -5.65 -6.51 -25.36
C ASN A 104 -4.37 -6.84 -24.59
N GLU A 105 -3.19 -6.71 -25.20
CA GLU A 105 -1.91 -6.82 -24.49
C GLU A 105 -1.83 -5.80 -23.36
N ARG A 106 -2.23 -4.54 -23.62
CA ARG A 106 -2.27 -3.49 -22.61
C ARG A 106 -3.31 -3.74 -21.51
N VAL A 107 -4.46 -4.32 -21.83
CA VAL A 107 -5.48 -4.71 -20.84
C VAL A 107 -4.96 -5.84 -19.96
N ASN A 108 -4.43 -6.92 -20.56
CA ASN A 108 -3.94 -8.09 -19.83
C ASN A 108 -2.75 -7.77 -18.92
N ALA A 109 -2.01 -6.71 -19.22
CA ALA A 109 -0.92 -6.21 -18.39
C ALA A 109 -1.38 -5.48 -17.11
N LEU A 110 -2.67 -5.14 -16.98
CA LEU A 110 -3.21 -4.50 -15.78
C LEU A 110 -3.45 -5.52 -14.66
N PRO A 111 -3.49 -5.12 -13.39
CA PRO A 111 -3.96 -5.97 -12.30
C PRO A 111 -5.38 -6.50 -12.57
N GLU A 112 -5.67 -7.75 -12.17
CA GLU A 112 -6.95 -8.44 -12.43
C GLU A 112 -8.17 -7.58 -12.08
N GLN A 113 -8.17 -6.92 -10.91
CA GLN A 113 -9.23 -6.01 -10.49
C GLN A 113 -9.46 -4.83 -11.47
N GLN A 114 -8.39 -4.32 -12.10
CA GLN A 114 -8.49 -3.25 -13.08
C GLN A 114 -8.96 -3.77 -14.44
N GLN A 115 -8.56 -4.98 -14.83
CA GLN A 115 -9.08 -5.66 -16.02
C GLN A 115 -10.59 -5.84 -15.93
N GLU A 116 -11.07 -6.41 -14.82
CA GLU A 116 -12.51 -6.56 -14.55
C GLU A 116 -13.22 -5.21 -14.58
N SER A 117 -12.67 -4.19 -13.91
CA SER A 117 -13.28 -2.85 -13.93
C SER A 117 -13.41 -2.30 -15.34
N LEU A 118 -12.39 -2.44 -16.20
CA LEU A 118 -12.43 -1.95 -17.59
C LEU A 118 -13.45 -2.70 -18.44
N ASN A 119 -13.51 -4.03 -18.29
CA ASN A 119 -14.43 -4.88 -19.04
C ASN A 119 -15.88 -4.70 -18.63
N MET A 120 -16.11 -4.36 -17.36
CA MET A 120 -17.44 -4.03 -16.88
C MET A 120 -17.80 -2.63 -17.38
N SER A 121 -17.18 -1.57 -16.90
CA SER A 121 -17.74 -0.20 -16.95
C SER A 121 -17.84 0.56 -18.30
N GLY A 122 -17.66 -0.07 -19.46
CA GLY A 122 -17.58 0.65 -20.74
C GLY A 122 -16.38 1.61 -20.88
N ARG A 123 -15.43 1.53 -19.94
CA ARG A 123 -14.22 2.35 -19.87
C ARG A 123 -13.12 1.93 -20.84
N GLN A 124 -13.37 0.92 -21.67
CA GLN A 124 -12.47 0.53 -22.75
C GLN A 124 -12.22 1.69 -23.74
N VAL A 125 -13.23 2.55 -23.98
CA VAL A 125 -13.06 3.74 -24.82
C VAL A 125 -12.10 4.74 -24.17
N GLU A 126 -12.28 5.04 -22.88
CA GLU A 126 -11.38 5.93 -22.12
C GLU A 126 -9.95 5.38 -22.10
N PHE A 127 -9.81 4.06 -21.95
CA PHE A 127 -8.52 3.40 -21.97
C PHE A 127 -7.87 3.46 -23.36
N LEU A 128 -8.65 3.25 -24.43
CA LEU A 128 -8.14 3.39 -25.80
C LEU A 128 -7.70 4.83 -26.10
N GLU A 129 -8.46 5.82 -25.65
CA GLU A 129 -8.07 7.24 -25.75
C GLU A 129 -6.79 7.51 -24.96
N LEU A 130 -6.66 6.96 -23.75
CA LEU A 130 -5.43 7.07 -22.97
C LEU A 130 -4.22 6.50 -23.73
N LEU A 131 -4.36 5.34 -24.36
CA LEU A 131 -3.30 4.74 -25.19
C LEU A 131 -2.98 5.61 -26.40
N ALA A 132 -3.97 6.20 -27.06
CA ALA A 132 -3.76 7.14 -28.16
C ALA A 132 -2.99 8.39 -27.70
N LYS A 133 -3.38 8.99 -26.55
CA LYS A 133 -2.68 10.13 -25.95
C LYS A 133 -1.24 9.79 -25.61
N GLU A 134 -1.02 8.64 -24.98
CA GLU A 134 0.32 8.14 -24.65
C GLU A 134 1.18 8.02 -25.93
N GLN A 135 0.61 7.46 -27.00
CA GLN A 135 1.31 7.27 -28.27
C GLN A 135 1.61 8.57 -29.01
N ALA A 136 0.69 9.53 -29.00
CA ALA A 136 0.94 10.86 -29.58
C ALA A 136 2.08 11.58 -28.85
N PHE A 137 2.06 11.52 -27.52
CA PHE A 137 3.12 12.11 -26.70
C PHE A 137 4.46 11.41 -26.88
N TYR A 138 4.47 10.07 -26.96
CA TYR A 138 5.66 9.28 -27.28
C TYR A 138 6.25 9.69 -28.63
N LYS A 139 5.41 9.75 -29.68
CA LYS A 139 5.83 10.14 -31.02
C LYS A 139 6.47 11.52 -31.04
N LYS A 140 5.92 12.48 -30.29
CA LYS A 140 6.54 13.80 -30.15
C LYS A 140 7.89 13.73 -29.45
N ALA A 141 8.02 12.97 -28.37
CA ALA A 141 9.29 12.80 -27.67
C ALA A 141 10.39 12.22 -28.58
N ILE A 142 10.05 11.27 -29.45
CA ILE A 142 10.96 10.73 -30.46
C ILE A 142 11.31 11.77 -31.53
N GLN A 143 10.33 12.53 -32.03
CA GLN A 143 10.57 13.60 -33.01
C GLN A 143 11.53 14.68 -32.48
N LEU A 144 11.47 14.96 -31.17
CA LEU A 144 12.37 15.88 -30.47
C LEU A 144 13.74 15.28 -30.13
N GLY A 145 13.94 13.97 -30.38
CA GLY A 145 15.21 13.28 -30.13
C GLY A 145 15.49 12.94 -28.67
N TYR A 146 14.49 13.00 -27.79
CA TYR A 146 14.66 12.71 -26.36
C TYR A 146 15.07 11.26 -26.08
N ASP A 147 14.84 10.33 -27.00
CA ASP A 147 15.33 8.94 -26.91
C ASP A 147 16.85 8.81 -27.06
N LYS A 148 17.50 9.85 -27.59
CA LYS A 148 18.95 9.94 -27.79
C LYS A 148 19.63 10.92 -26.85
N ASP A 149 18.84 11.62 -26.03
CA ASP A 149 19.34 12.59 -25.07
C ASP A 149 20.24 11.89 -24.04
N PRO A 150 21.49 12.37 -23.82
CA PRO A 150 22.40 11.78 -22.84
C PRO A 150 21.83 11.68 -21.42
N GLU A 151 21.02 12.66 -20.99
CA GLU A 151 20.36 12.65 -19.68
C GLU A 151 19.33 11.51 -19.60
N VAL A 152 18.51 11.34 -20.65
CA VAL A 152 17.52 10.25 -20.70
C VAL A 152 18.20 8.89 -20.75
N LEU A 153 19.24 8.72 -21.57
CA LEU A 153 20.00 7.48 -21.65
C LEU A 153 20.64 7.12 -20.31
N LYS A 154 21.16 8.11 -19.58
CA LYS A 154 21.69 7.93 -18.23
C LYS A 154 20.60 7.50 -17.25
N ILE A 155 19.43 8.14 -17.25
CA ILE A 155 18.31 7.75 -16.37
C ILE A 155 17.83 6.33 -16.70
N ILE A 156 17.74 5.96 -17.98
CA ILE A 156 17.39 4.62 -18.42
C ILE A 156 18.41 3.60 -17.89
N GLU A 157 19.68 3.91 -18.03
CA GLU A 157 20.77 3.06 -17.56
C GLU A 157 20.72 2.87 -16.04
N GLU A 158 20.61 3.94 -15.26
CA GLU A 158 20.54 3.89 -13.81
C GLU A 158 19.32 3.10 -13.31
N LYS A 159 18.15 3.34 -13.90
CA LYS A 159 16.91 2.66 -13.48
C LYS A 159 16.85 1.20 -13.91
N LEU A 160 17.49 0.82 -15.01
CA LEU A 160 17.42 -0.54 -15.55
C LEU A 160 18.67 -1.38 -15.28
N LYS A 161 19.76 -0.80 -14.73
CA LYS A 161 21.04 -1.51 -14.46
C LYS A 161 20.82 -2.84 -13.73
N GLN A 162 20.03 -2.86 -12.65
CA GLN A 162 19.80 -4.10 -11.90
C GLN A 162 19.02 -5.14 -12.70
N HIS A 163 18.04 -4.71 -13.50
CA HIS A 163 17.27 -5.61 -14.35
C HIS A 163 18.13 -6.18 -15.48
N TYR A 164 19.03 -5.37 -16.05
CA TYR A 164 20.02 -5.83 -17.03
C TYR A 164 20.97 -6.86 -16.44
N LEU A 165 21.50 -6.60 -15.23
CA LEU A 165 22.35 -7.54 -14.51
C LEU A 165 21.63 -8.87 -14.25
N ASN A 166 20.38 -8.83 -13.78
CA ASN A 166 19.59 -10.04 -13.55
C ASN A 166 19.32 -10.81 -14.85
N GLY A 167 18.98 -10.12 -15.94
CA GLY A 167 18.74 -10.75 -17.25
C GLY A 167 20.01 -11.39 -17.82
N TYR A 168 21.18 -10.79 -17.57
CA TYR A 168 22.45 -11.36 -17.98
C TYR A 168 22.87 -12.53 -17.10
N TYR A 169 22.66 -12.46 -15.78
CA TYR A 169 22.86 -13.59 -14.88
C TYR A 169 21.98 -14.78 -15.27
N GLU A 170 20.72 -14.53 -15.63
CA GLU A 170 19.80 -15.56 -16.13
C GLU A 170 20.36 -16.26 -17.39
N LYS A 171 20.81 -15.48 -18.38
CA LYS A 171 21.43 -16.02 -19.61
C LYS A 171 22.75 -16.76 -19.36
N MET A 172 23.59 -16.22 -18.49
CA MET A 172 24.96 -16.73 -18.35
C MET A 172 25.07 -17.90 -17.39
N ILE A 173 24.21 -17.95 -16.37
CA ILE A 173 24.25 -18.93 -15.28
C ILE A 173 22.98 -19.79 -15.30
N ARG A 174 21.82 -19.22 -14.97
CA ARG A 174 20.61 -20.00 -14.64
C ARG A 174 20.06 -20.84 -15.79
N SER A 175 19.97 -20.26 -16.98
CA SER A 175 19.48 -20.96 -18.18
C SER A 175 20.38 -22.10 -18.66
N LYS A 176 21.60 -22.22 -18.11
CA LYS A 176 22.54 -23.32 -18.41
C LYS A 176 22.50 -24.45 -17.38
N ILE A 177 21.73 -24.29 -16.31
CA ILE A 177 21.63 -25.27 -15.24
C ILE A 177 20.42 -26.15 -15.49
N ASN A 178 20.67 -27.44 -15.62
CA ASN A 178 19.64 -28.48 -15.63
C ASN A 178 19.84 -29.36 -14.39
N ILE A 179 18.88 -29.34 -13.46
CA ILE A 179 18.98 -30.12 -12.22
C ILE A 179 18.51 -31.54 -12.49
N THR A 180 19.43 -32.50 -12.41
CA THR A 180 19.14 -33.93 -12.53
C THR A 180 18.96 -34.57 -11.16
N ASP A 181 18.32 -35.73 -11.10
CA ASP A 181 18.19 -36.49 -9.84
C ASP A 181 19.54 -36.89 -9.27
N LYS A 182 20.55 -37.08 -10.15
CA LYS A 182 21.94 -37.30 -9.73
C LYS A 182 22.50 -36.10 -8.98
N ASP A 183 22.27 -34.88 -9.48
CA ASP A 183 22.72 -33.65 -8.80
C ASP A 183 22.09 -33.50 -7.41
N VAL A 184 20.82 -33.87 -7.27
CA VAL A 184 20.10 -33.80 -5.99
C VAL A 184 20.67 -34.82 -5.01
N ARG A 185 21.00 -36.03 -5.48
CA ARG A 185 21.63 -37.05 -4.66
C ARG A 185 23.04 -36.66 -4.24
N GLU A 186 23.87 -36.19 -5.17
CA GLU A 186 25.20 -35.64 -4.87
C GLU A 186 25.11 -34.50 -3.84
N TYR A 187 24.15 -33.58 -4.00
CA TYR A 187 23.94 -32.51 -3.03
C TYR A 187 23.58 -33.06 -1.64
N TYR A 188 22.70 -34.06 -1.55
CA TYR A 188 22.35 -34.71 -0.29
C TYR A 188 23.57 -35.37 0.36
N ASP A 189 24.34 -36.15 -0.41
CA ASP A 189 25.52 -36.86 0.08
C ASP A 189 26.60 -35.88 0.58
N ASP A 190 26.84 -34.80 -0.17
CA ASP A 190 27.83 -33.77 0.17
C ASP A 190 27.39 -32.87 1.35
N ASN A 191 26.09 -32.81 1.65
CA ASN A 191 25.52 -31.94 2.68
C ASN A 191 24.69 -32.72 3.71
N ILE A 192 25.04 -33.99 3.93
CA ILE A 192 24.26 -34.92 4.76
C ILE A 192 24.03 -34.40 6.19
N ASP A 193 25.01 -33.70 6.74
CA ASP A 193 24.94 -33.09 8.08
C ASP A 193 23.84 -32.03 8.19
N THR A 194 23.50 -31.35 7.09
CA THR A 194 22.42 -30.35 7.06
C THR A 194 21.02 -30.98 7.13
N PHE A 195 20.93 -32.30 6.95
CA PHE A 195 19.70 -33.09 7.03
C PHE A 195 19.61 -33.93 8.32
N ALA A 196 20.54 -33.71 9.26
CA ALA A 196 20.51 -34.36 10.57
C ALA A 196 19.55 -33.66 11.54
N GLU A 197 18.74 -34.44 12.25
CA GLU A 197 18.05 -33.98 13.45
C GLU A 197 18.97 -34.16 14.66
N ALA A 198 19.20 -33.09 15.42
CA ALA A 198 19.93 -33.16 16.67
C ALA A 198 19.20 -34.03 17.69
N PRO A 199 19.92 -34.77 18.56
CA PRO A 199 19.31 -35.49 19.67
C PRO A 199 18.62 -34.49 20.64
N ILE A 200 17.51 -34.90 21.25
CA ILE A 200 16.74 -34.05 22.17
C ILE A 200 16.57 -34.73 23.52
N ALA A 201 16.87 -34.01 24.60
CA ALA A 201 16.60 -34.47 25.96
C ALA A 201 15.72 -33.48 26.75
N SER A 202 14.99 -34.01 27.72
CA SER A 202 14.33 -33.24 28.77
C SER A 202 14.74 -33.80 30.13
N ILE A 203 15.04 -32.92 31.08
CA ILE A 203 15.53 -33.29 32.41
C ILE A 203 14.71 -32.63 33.51
N ARG A 204 14.57 -33.33 34.64
CA ARG A 204 14.31 -32.69 35.94
C ARG A 204 15.63 -32.11 36.42
N TYR A 205 15.65 -30.85 36.84
CA TYR A 205 16.90 -30.15 37.15
C TYR A 205 16.83 -29.35 38.45
N ILE A 206 17.90 -29.47 39.26
CA ILE A 206 18.16 -28.70 40.47
C ILE A 206 19.59 -28.16 40.40
N GLN A 207 19.76 -26.86 40.62
CA GLN A 207 21.05 -26.23 40.87
C GLN A 207 21.16 -25.87 42.36
N THR A 208 22.33 -26.03 42.96
CA THR A 208 22.59 -25.62 44.36
C THR A 208 23.79 -24.69 44.46
N SER A 209 23.95 -24.03 45.61
CA SER A 209 25.05 -23.08 45.83
C SER A 209 26.34 -23.80 46.23
N THR A 210 26.22 -24.93 46.93
CA THR A 210 27.37 -25.72 47.41
C THR A 210 27.19 -27.23 47.18
N ILE A 211 28.30 -27.99 47.28
CA ILE A 211 28.31 -29.44 47.13
C ILE A 211 27.59 -30.09 48.32
N GLU A 212 27.71 -29.51 49.51
CA GLU A 212 27.04 -29.99 50.72
C GLU A 212 25.51 -29.88 50.59
N GLU A 213 25.01 -28.79 50.00
CA GLU A 213 23.59 -28.62 49.69
C GLU A 213 23.11 -29.64 48.65
N ALA A 214 23.91 -29.90 47.63
CA ALA A 214 23.60 -30.90 46.62
C ALA A 214 23.53 -32.32 47.22
N ASN A 215 24.49 -32.69 48.08
CA ASN A 215 24.48 -33.97 48.79
C ASN A 215 23.25 -34.14 49.69
N LYS A 216 22.84 -33.09 50.40
CA LYS A 216 21.58 -33.10 51.18
C LYS A 216 20.36 -33.27 50.27
N THR A 217 20.34 -32.57 49.14
CA THR A 217 19.25 -32.66 48.15
C THR A 217 19.11 -34.09 47.61
N LEU A 218 20.22 -34.75 47.28
CA LEU A 218 20.21 -36.16 46.85
C LEU A 218 19.76 -37.11 47.97
N ALA A 219 20.16 -36.86 49.22
CA ALA A 219 19.71 -37.65 50.35
C ALA A 219 18.20 -37.51 50.60
N ASP A 220 17.64 -36.32 50.41
CA ASP A 220 16.20 -36.06 50.52
C ASP A 220 15.43 -36.77 49.40
N LEU A 221 15.94 -36.74 48.17
CA LEU A 221 15.37 -37.50 47.04
C LEU A 221 15.45 -39.02 47.28
N ALA A 222 16.57 -39.52 47.82
CA ALA A 222 16.77 -40.94 48.13
C ALA A 222 15.84 -41.47 49.24
N LYS A 223 15.37 -40.59 50.14
CA LYS A 223 14.35 -40.92 51.16
C LYS A 223 12.93 -41.00 50.60
N GLY A 224 12.74 -40.76 49.30
CA GLY A 224 11.43 -40.76 48.65
C GLY A 224 10.62 -39.48 48.84
N ILE A 225 11.26 -38.37 49.26
CA ILE A 225 10.58 -37.07 49.28
C ILE A 225 10.28 -36.67 47.83
N PRO A 226 9.04 -36.26 47.50
CA PRO A 226 8.67 -35.91 46.13
C PRO A 226 9.61 -34.86 45.54
N TYR A 227 10.06 -35.10 44.30
CA TYR A 227 11.00 -34.22 43.59
C TYR A 227 10.52 -32.77 43.57
N GLU A 228 9.24 -32.56 43.30
CA GLU A 228 8.62 -31.25 43.17
C GLU A 228 8.75 -30.45 44.49
N THR A 229 8.62 -31.13 45.63
CA THR A 229 8.81 -30.56 46.97
C THR A 229 10.28 -30.18 47.18
N VAL A 230 11.21 -31.09 46.88
CA VAL A 230 12.66 -30.85 47.05
C VAL A 230 13.13 -29.72 46.14
N ALA A 231 12.79 -29.75 44.86
CA ALA A 231 13.22 -28.78 43.87
C ALA A 231 12.67 -27.38 44.14
N THR A 232 11.40 -27.26 44.57
CA THR A 232 10.81 -25.95 44.94
C THR A 232 11.63 -25.23 46.02
N VAL A 233 12.09 -25.99 47.02
CA VAL A 233 12.85 -25.44 48.14
C VAL A 233 14.34 -25.25 47.80
N LYS A 234 14.96 -26.24 47.14
CA LYS A 234 16.42 -26.34 47.03
C LYS A 234 17.02 -25.81 45.73
N ASN A 235 16.23 -25.69 44.66
CA ASN A 235 16.75 -25.28 43.37
C ASN A 235 17.02 -23.77 43.32
N ILE A 236 18.26 -23.33 43.13
CA ILE A 236 18.56 -21.90 42.99
C ILE A 236 18.36 -21.39 41.54
N ASN A 237 18.20 -22.29 40.57
CA ASN A 237 18.01 -21.90 39.17
C ASN A 237 16.58 -21.39 38.93
N THR A 238 16.48 -20.10 38.62
CA THR A 238 15.19 -19.41 38.45
C THR A 238 14.46 -19.82 37.16
N TYR A 239 15.19 -20.13 36.08
CA TYR A 239 14.60 -20.61 34.82
C TYR A 239 13.97 -21.99 35.00
N ALA A 240 14.67 -22.94 35.62
CA ALA A 240 14.10 -24.25 35.90
C ALA A 240 12.88 -24.11 36.82
N LYS A 241 12.96 -23.30 37.89
CA LYS A 241 11.83 -23.04 38.80
C LYS A 241 10.58 -22.53 38.08
N SER A 242 10.72 -21.62 37.11
CA SER A 242 9.58 -21.12 36.33
C SER A 242 9.02 -22.15 35.34
N ASN A 243 9.77 -23.22 35.04
CA ASN A 243 9.40 -24.30 34.14
C ASN A 243 9.16 -25.62 34.90
N ASN A 244 8.53 -25.56 36.08
CA ASN A 244 8.22 -26.73 36.91
C ASN A 244 9.45 -27.58 37.30
N ASN A 245 10.61 -26.94 37.42
CA ASN A 245 11.92 -27.56 37.61
C ASN A 245 12.28 -28.57 36.49
N ILE A 246 11.82 -28.31 35.27
CA ILE A 246 12.14 -29.10 34.07
C ILE A 246 12.85 -28.20 33.07
N ILE A 247 13.92 -28.73 32.47
CA ILE A 247 14.55 -28.12 31.30
C ILE A 247 14.33 -29.07 30.12
N SER A 248 13.66 -28.58 29.08
CA SER A 248 13.29 -29.34 27.88
C SER A 248 14.02 -28.80 26.65
N ASN A 249 13.96 -29.56 25.55
CA ASN A 249 14.56 -29.21 24.25
C ASN A 249 16.08 -28.94 24.34
N ILE A 250 16.78 -29.72 25.16
CA ILE A 250 18.24 -29.73 25.22
C ILE A 250 18.74 -30.49 23.98
N ARG A 251 19.75 -29.98 23.26
CA ARG A 251 20.09 -30.41 21.89
C ARG A 251 21.50 -30.97 21.67
N ASN A 252 22.26 -31.22 22.72
CA ASN A 252 23.65 -31.68 22.64
C ASN A 252 24.55 -30.75 21.80
N ASN A 253 24.37 -29.44 21.96
CA ASN A 253 25.10 -28.39 21.23
C ASN A 253 25.88 -27.44 22.16
N GLY A 254 26.03 -27.83 23.42
CA GLY A 254 26.72 -27.08 24.47
C GLY A 254 25.88 -25.96 25.09
N TYR A 255 24.66 -25.70 24.64
CA TYR A 255 23.78 -24.68 25.23
C TYR A 255 22.57 -25.30 25.92
N ILE A 256 22.40 -24.97 27.20
CA ILE A 256 21.25 -25.41 28.00
C ILE A 256 20.47 -24.18 28.45
N ALA A 257 19.17 -24.13 28.10
CA ALA A 257 18.30 -23.02 28.46
C ALA A 257 18.24 -22.84 29.99
N GLY A 258 18.45 -21.60 30.46
CA GLY A 258 18.49 -21.29 31.89
C GLY A 258 19.83 -21.53 32.59
N ILE A 259 20.82 -22.10 31.89
CA ILE A 259 22.17 -22.34 32.41
C ILE A 259 23.20 -21.56 31.58
N GLY A 260 23.06 -21.56 30.25
CA GLY A 260 24.00 -20.95 29.32
C GLY A 260 24.85 -22.01 28.61
N THR A 261 26.05 -21.63 28.20
CA THR A 261 26.99 -22.53 27.52
C THR A 261 27.72 -23.41 28.54
N ASP A 262 27.42 -24.71 28.53
CA ASP A 262 28.02 -25.74 29.39
C ASP A 262 28.11 -27.08 28.65
N THR A 263 29.21 -27.29 27.92
CA THR A 263 29.43 -28.50 27.11
C THR A 263 29.62 -29.75 27.95
N GLU A 264 30.16 -29.63 29.17
CA GLU A 264 30.38 -30.77 30.07
C GLU A 264 29.05 -31.30 30.59
N LEU A 265 28.19 -30.42 31.11
CA LEU A 265 26.86 -30.79 31.60
C LEU A 265 25.97 -31.32 30.47
N ASP A 266 25.99 -30.68 29.29
CA ASP A 266 25.20 -31.11 28.14
C ASP A 266 25.59 -32.53 27.70
N SER A 267 26.90 -32.80 27.57
CA SER A 267 27.41 -34.14 27.24
C SER A 267 27.00 -35.19 28.28
N LEU A 268 27.05 -34.84 29.57
CA LEU A 268 26.65 -35.73 30.65
C LEU A 268 25.15 -36.07 30.58
N ILE A 269 24.28 -35.11 30.30
CA ILE A 269 22.83 -35.33 30.15
C ILE A 269 22.55 -36.39 29.08
N PHE A 270 23.23 -36.31 27.93
CA PHE A 270 23.05 -37.29 26.85
C PHE A 270 23.73 -38.64 27.11
N SER A 271 24.75 -38.69 27.97
CA SER A 271 25.45 -39.93 28.36
C SER A 271 24.60 -40.84 29.25
N TYR A 272 23.63 -40.29 30.00
CA TYR A 272 22.78 -41.07 30.90
C TYR A 272 21.52 -41.63 30.22
N PRO A 273 21.00 -42.78 30.68
CA PRO A 273 19.72 -43.32 30.21
C PRO A 273 18.54 -42.46 30.67
N ALA A 274 17.45 -42.49 29.90
CA ALA A 274 16.19 -41.86 30.29
C ALA A 274 15.56 -42.64 31.45
N ASP A 275 15.67 -42.07 32.64
CA ASP A 275 15.09 -42.55 33.88
C ASP A 275 14.81 -41.34 34.77
N LYS A 276 13.53 -40.98 34.87
CA LYS A 276 13.07 -39.79 35.61
C LYS A 276 13.23 -39.92 37.12
N ASP A 277 13.40 -41.14 37.63
CA ASP A 277 13.44 -41.46 39.07
C ASP A 277 14.89 -41.66 39.55
N LYS A 278 15.85 -41.77 38.62
CA LYS A 278 17.29 -41.81 38.91
C LYS A 278 17.95 -40.44 38.76
N PHE A 279 18.38 -39.87 39.88
CA PHE A 279 19.08 -38.58 39.92
C PHE A 279 20.60 -38.75 39.84
N TYR A 280 21.23 -37.89 39.05
CA TYR A 280 22.66 -37.78 38.84
C TYR A 280 23.15 -36.46 39.43
N GLY A 281 24.27 -36.49 40.15
CA GLY A 281 24.82 -35.36 40.89
C GLY A 281 25.56 -35.81 42.15
N PRO A 282 26.24 -34.91 42.88
CA PRO A 282 26.49 -33.53 42.50
C PRO A 282 27.52 -33.44 41.35
N ILE A 283 27.18 -32.76 40.27
CA ILE A 283 28.09 -32.51 39.14
C ILE A 283 28.51 -31.04 39.22
N LYS A 284 29.81 -30.76 39.35
CA LYS A 284 30.33 -29.39 39.39
C LYS A 284 30.97 -29.05 38.05
N THR A 285 30.46 -28.01 37.39
CA THR A 285 31.03 -27.47 36.15
C THR A 285 31.36 -25.98 36.32
N THR A 286 31.69 -25.29 35.23
CA THR A 286 31.89 -23.83 35.22
C THR A 286 30.60 -23.04 35.47
N THR A 287 29.41 -23.64 35.29
CA THR A 287 28.12 -22.95 35.44
C THR A 287 27.42 -23.22 36.77
N GLY A 288 27.94 -24.12 37.60
CA GLY A 288 27.47 -24.33 38.96
C GLY A 288 27.59 -25.77 39.45
N ILE A 289 26.67 -26.14 40.34
CA ILE A 289 26.55 -27.48 40.90
C ILE A 289 25.16 -28.01 40.56
N HIS A 290 25.15 -29.11 39.82
CA HIS A 290 23.99 -29.61 39.10
C HIS A 290 23.56 -30.97 39.64
N ILE A 291 22.25 -31.13 39.78
CA ILE A 291 21.58 -32.41 39.99
C ILE A 291 20.48 -32.52 38.93
N PHE A 292 20.40 -33.64 38.24
CA PHE A 292 19.33 -33.86 37.28
C PHE A 292 18.90 -35.33 37.15
N SER A 293 17.69 -35.57 36.65
CA SER A 293 17.28 -36.87 36.12
C SER A 293 16.78 -36.70 34.70
N VAL A 294 17.01 -37.70 33.84
CA VAL A 294 16.64 -37.62 32.42
C VAL A 294 15.22 -38.13 32.25
N ILE A 295 14.28 -37.25 31.92
CA ILE A 295 12.86 -37.59 31.75
C ILE A 295 12.65 -38.35 30.44
N SER A 296 13.20 -37.79 29.36
CA SER A 296 13.08 -38.34 28.02
C SER A 296 14.34 -38.00 27.23
N LYS A 297 14.70 -38.92 26.34
CA LYS A 297 15.77 -38.76 25.37
C LYS A 297 15.29 -39.32 24.03
N LYS A 298 15.39 -38.52 22.99
CA LYS A 298 15.20 -38.92 21.60
C LYS A 298 16.55 -38.80 20.91
N ASP A 299 17.03 -39.90 20.33
CA ASP A 299 18.28 -39.87 19.59
C ASP A 299 18.12 -39.02 18.32
N GLY A 300 19.21 -38.37 17.94
CA GLY A 300 19.31 -37.72 16.65
C GLY A 300 19.39 -38.76 15.56
N TYR A 301 18.92 -38.43 14.37
CA TYR A 301 19.07 -39.28 13.20
C TYR A 301 19.25 -38.41 11.97
N THR A 302 19.95 -38.95 10.99
CA THR A 302 20.05 -38.33 9.68
C THR A 302 18.86 -38.77 8.85
N LYS A 303 18.10 -37.81 8.33
CA LYS A 303 16.98 -38.13 7.43
C LYS A 303 17.52 -38.77 6.17
N SER A 304 16.92 -39.87 5.74
CA SER A 304 17.21 -40.54 4.48
C SER A 304 16.93 -39.60 3.30
N PHE A 305 17.54 -39.89 2.14
CA PHE A 305 17.31 -39.13 0.91
C PHE A 305 15.81 -39.05 0.58
N GLU A 306 15.08 -40.15 0.74
CA GLU A 306 13.65 -40.26 0.46
C GLU A 306 12.81 -39.33 1.34
N GLU A 307 13.22 -39.11 2.59
CA GLU A 307 12.55 -38.21 3.53
C GLU A 307 12.77 -36.72 3.19
N VAL A 308 13.87 -36.38 2.51
CA VAL A 308 14.27 -34.99 2.24
C VAL A 308 14.45 -34.66 0.76
N GLU A 309 14.03 -35.52 -0.16
CA GLU A 309 14.27 -35.34 -1.60
C GLU A 309 13.79 -33.96 -2.08
N ALA A 310 12.59 -33.54 -1.67
CA ALA A 310 12.01 -32.25 -2.06
C ALA A 310 12.85 -31.06 -1.53
N ASP A 311 13.30 -31.12 -0.27
CA ASP A 311 14.14 -30.08 0.33
C ASP A 311 15.55 -30.06 -0.28
N ALA A 312 16.15 -31.24 -0.48
CA ALA A 312 17.42 -31.40 -1.18
C ALA A 312 17.35 -30.82 -2.58
N ARG A 313 16.28 -31.10 -3.34
CA ARG A 313 16.08 -30.56 -4.69
C ARG A 313 15.96 -29.04 -4.70
N MET A 314 15.21 -28.47 -3.76
CA MET A 314 15.10 -27.01 -3.59
C MET A 314 16.47 -26.36 -3.30
N LYS A 315 17.30 -27.00 -2.46
CA LYS A 315 18.63 -26.51 -2.10
C LYS A 315 19.70 -26.76 -3.16
N THR A 316 19.52 -27.76 -4.03
CA THR A 316 20.47 -28.12 -5.10
C THR A 316 20.62 -26.99 -6.12
N LYS A 317 19.50 -26.37 -6.52
CA LYS A 317 19.51 -25.29 -7.53
C LYS A 317 20.38 -24.09 -7.15
N PRO A 318 20.20 -23.43 -5.99
CA PRO A 318 21.05 -22.31 -5.59
C PRO A 318 22.52 -22.71 -5.38
N ALA A 319 22.79 -23.96 -4.97
CA ALA A 319 24.16 -24.47 -4.85
C ALA A 319 24.84 -24.59 -6.22
N LYS A 320 24.18 -25.22 -7.20
CA LYS A 320 24.67 -25.30 -8.59
C LYS A 320 24.79 -23.93 -9.25
N GLU A 321 23.87 -22.99 -8.97
CA GLU A 321 23.97 -21.59 -9.41
C GLU A 321 25.25 -20.93 -8.88
N ARG A 322 25.56 -21.12 -7.58
CA ARG A 322 26.77 -20.58 -6.95
C ARG A 322 28.04 -21.18 -7.55
N GLU A 323 28.08 -22.50 -7.71
CA GLU A 323 29.21 -23.21 -8.32
C GLU A 323 29.48 -22.70 -9.75
N MET A 324 28.45 -22.68 -10.59
CA MET A 324 28.56 -22.19 -11.96
C MET A 324 28.97 -20.72 -12.02
N ASN A 325 28.43 -19.88 -11.13
CA ASN A 325 28.82 -18.48 -11.03
C ASN A 325 30.30 -18.32 -10.63
N ASN A 326 30.78 -19.11 -9.67
CA ASN A 326 32.19 -19.09 -9.25
C ASN A 326 33.12 -19.48 -10.40
N LEU A 327 32.80 -20.57 -11.11
CA LEU A 327 33.55 -21.02 -12.29
C LEU A 327 33.55 -19.96 -13.40
N TYR A 328 32.39 -19.34 -13.65
CA TYR A 328 32.27 -18.25 -14.60
C TYR A 328 33.14 -17.05 -14.19
N MET A 329 33.06 -16.61 -12.93
CA MET A 329 33.84 -15.48 -12.43
C MET A 329 35.34 -15.73 -12.51
N GLU A 330 35.80 -16.90 -12.11
CA GLU A 330 37.21 -17.29 -12.22
C GLU A 330 37.72 -17.20 -13.67
N LYS A 331 36.92 -17.72 -14.62
CA LYS A 331 37.25 -17.63 -16.05
C LYS A 331 37.33 -16.18 -16.52
N ILE A 332 36.40 -15.31 -16.10
CA ILE A 332 36.36 -13.91 -16.53
C ILE A 332 37.49 -13.10 -15.87
N LYS A 333 37.73 -13.23 -14.56
CA LYS A 333 38.83 -12.58 -13.84
C LYS A 333 40.19 -12.90 -14.50
N LYS A 334 40.44 -14.18 -14.84
CA LYS A 334 41.64 -14.61 -15.58
C LYS A 334 41.73 -13.95 -16.96
N ARG A 335 40.62 -13.91 -17.71
CA ARG A 335 40.58 -13.28 -19.04
C ARG A 335 40.83 -11.78 -18.98
N LEU A 336 40.31 -11.10 -17.96
CA LEU A 336 40.55 -9.67 -17.68
C LEU A 336 41.90 -9.43 -17.01
N SER A 337 42.63 -10.48 -16.63
CA SER A 337 43.93 -10.37 -15.97
C SER A 337 43.87 -9.49 -14.71
N ILE A 338 42.83 -9.71 -13.90
CA ILE A 338 42.62 -9.05 -12.61
C ILE A 338 43.73 -9.49 -11.65
N LYS A 339 44.34 -8.51 -10.98
CA LYS A 339 45.28 -8.72 -9.88
C LYS A 339 44.81 -7.95 -8.66
N ILE A 340 44.77 -8.62 -7.53
CA ILE A 340 44.36 -8.04 -6.25
C ILE A 340 45.62 -7.84 -5.41
N ASP A 341 45.73 -6.68 -4.79
CA ASP A 341 46.73 -6.42 -3.75
C ASP A 341 46.14 -6.82 -2.40
N GLU A 342 46.51 -8.01 -1.94
CA GLU A 342 45.98 -8.58 -0.69
C GLU A 342 46.43 -7.79 0.55
N GLU A 343 47.60 -7.15 0.51
CA GLU A 343 48.12 -6.36 1.62
C GLU A 343 47.28 -5.11 1.81
N VAL A 344 46.99 -4.40 0.71
CA VAL A 344 46.09 -3.25 0.73
C VAL A 344 44.68 -3.68 1.13
N LEU A 345 44.16 -4.77 0.56
CA LEU A 345 42.79 -5.23 0.82
C LEU A 345 42.57 -5.60 2.30
N ASN A 346 43.53 -6.28 2.93
CA ASN A 346 43.42 -6.71 4.33
C ASN A 346 43.38 -5.51 5.31
N ARG A 347 43.86 -4.34 4.89
CA ARG A 347 43.78 -3.09 5.67
C ARG A 347 42.44 -2.36 5.52
N VAL A 348 41.62 -2.73 4.53
CA VAL A 348 40.32 -2.07 4.29
C VAL A 348 39.32 -2.47 5.36
N ASN A 349 38.67 -1.48 5.95
CA ASN A 349 37.62 -1.67 6.95
C ASN A 349 36.25 -1.28 6.38
N PHE A 350 35.37 -2.27 6.21
CA PHE A 350 34.01 -2.09 5.69
C PHE A 350 32.96 -1.79 6.76
N THR A 351 33.30 -1.95 8.05
CA THR A 351 32.39 -1.65 9.18
C THR A 351 32.56 -0.22 9.69
N ASP A 352 33.77 0.32 9.61
CA ASP A 352 34.09 1.73 9.88
C ASP A 352 34.79 2.36 8.68
N LEU A 353 33.99 2.96 7.78
CA LEU A 353 34.49 3.51 6.53
C LEU A 353 35.47 4.67 6.72
N ALA A 354 35.37 5.43 7.82
CA ALA A 354 36.24 6.58 8.08
C ALA A 354 37.68 6.17 8.43
N SER A 355 37.87 4.94 8.95
CA SER A 355 39.21 4.43 9.28
C SER A 355 40.11 4.21 8.05
N ASN A 356 39.56 4.29 6.83
CA ASN A 356 40.30 4.09 5.58
C ASN A 356 40.94 5.38 5.01
N ASP A 357 40.78 6.54 5.66
CA ASP A 357 41.17 7.85 5.11
C ASP A 357 42.64 7.91 4.65
N SER A 358 43.54 7.19 5.33
CA SER A 358 44.97 7.15 5.00
C SER A 358 45.34 6.29 3.79
N ILE A 359 44.43 5.44 3.32
CA ILE A 359 44.69 4.43 2.27
C ILE A 359 43.85 4.64 1.01
N LEU A 360 43.04 5.69 0.95
CA LEU A 360 42.08 5.93 -0.12
C LEU A 360 42.67 5.88 -1.53
N THR A 361 43.91 6.33 -1.69
CA THR A 361 44.61 6.37 -2.99
C THR A 361 45.39 5.10 -3.32
N GLU A 362 45.55 4.17 -2.38
CA GLU A 362 46.24 2.91 -2.62
C GLU A 362 45.43 2.04 -3.61
N VAL A 363 46.13 1.37 -4.54
CA VAL A 363 45.50 0.51 -5.55
C VAL A 363 45.26 -0.86 -4.93
N VAL A 364 43.99 -1.27 -4.84
CA VAL A 364 43.59 -2.57 -4.27
C VAL A 364 43.38 -3.63 -5.34
N LEU A 365 43.07 -3.21 -6.57
CA LEU A 365 42.81 -4.11 -7.69
C LEU A 365 43.24 -3.43 -8.99
N SER A 366 43.87 -4.19 -9.90
CA SER A 366 44.31 -3.70 -11.21
C SER A 366 44.01 -4.68 -12.34
N SER A 367 43.92 -4.18 -13.57
CA SER A 367 43.73 -5.00 -14.78
C SER A 367 44.58 -4.51 -15.95
N ARG A 368 45.26 -5.46 -16.62
CA ARG A 368 46.05 -5.15 -17.82
C ARG A 368 45.23 -5.12 -19.12
N LYS A 369 43.95 -5.48 -19.09
CA LYS A 369 43.12 -5.72 -20.29
C LYS A 369 41.80 -4.97 -20.29
N ALA A 370 41.45 -4.31 -19.20
CA ALA A 370 40.25 -3.53 -19.03
C ALA A 370 40.49 -2.44 -17.98
N ASP A 371 39.64 -1.43 -17.96
CA ASP A 371 39.70 -0.32 -17.02
C ASP A 371 39.13 -0.75 -15.64
N PHE A 372 39.86 -1.65 -14.99
CA PHE A 372 39.59 -2.14 -13.64
C PHE A 372 40.79 -1.82 -12.74
N ASP A 373 41.22 -0.56 -12.73
CA ASP A 373 42.18 -0.08 -11.74
C ASP A 373 41.39 0.59 -10.63
N TRP A 374 41.23 -0.11 -9.51
CA TRP A 374 40.46 0.36 -8.36
C TRP A 374 41.42 0.76 -7.25
N THR A 375 41.25 1.99 -6.79
CA THR A 375 41.76 2.42 -5.50
C THR A 375 40.84 1.95 -4.37
N VAL A 376 41.32 2.04 -3.12
CA VAL A 376 40.45 1.82 -1.95
C VAL A 376 39.26 2.78 -1.98
N GLU A 377 39.44 4.04 -2.36
CA GLU A 377 38.33 4.99 -2.53
C GLU A 377 37.25 4.47 -3.50
N LYS A 378 37.67 3.94 -4.66
CA LYS A 378 36.74 3.39 -5.64
C LYS A 378 36.00 2.17 -5.09
N LEU A 379 36.71 1.27 -4.40
CA LEU A 379 36.12 0.11 -3.74
C LEU A 379 35.07 0.51 -2.70
N LEU A 380 35.38 1.48 -1.83
CA LEU A 380 34.46 1.99 -0.81
C LEU A 380 33.26 2.70 -1.43
N ASN A 381 33.44 3.43 -2.53
CA ASN A 381 32.33 4.06 -3.26
C ASN A 381 31.41 3.03 -3.89
N ASN A 382 31.96 1.94 -4.45
CA ASN A 382 31.16 0.83 -4.95
C ASN A 382 30.43 0.11 -3.80
N PHE A 383 31.07 -0.09 -2.65
CA PHE A 383 30.44 -0.63 -1.44
C PHE A 383 29.27 0.25 -0.96
N LYS A 384 29.45 1.58 -0.92
CA LYS A 384 28.37 2.54 -0.58
C LYS A 384 27.20 2.50 -1.55
N GLY A 385 27.43 2.08 -2.80
CA GLY A 385 26.39 1.90 -3.81
C GLY A 385 25.46 0.70 -3.58
N ILE A 386 25.84 -0.22 -2.69
CA ILE A 386 25.01 -1.35 -2.27
C ILE A 386 23.90 -0.88 -1.30
N SER A 387 22.78 -1.59 -1.22
CA SER A 387 21.70 -1.23 -0.27
C SER A 387 22.20 -1.29 1.19
N LYS A 388 21.68 -0.41 2.07
CA LYS A 388 22.09 -0.40 3.50
C LYS A 388 21.87 -1.73 4.22
N GLN A 389 20.81 -2.45 3.86
CA GLN A 389 20.52 -3.76 4.42
C GLN A 389 21.59 -4.78 4.02
N GLU A 390 21.95 -4.81 2.74
CA GLU A 390 22.97 -5.71 2.21
C GLU A 390 24.37 -5.32 2.72
N GLN A 391 24.68 -4.03 2.87
CA GLN A 391 25.93 -3.57 3.51
C GLN A 391 26.11 -4.15 4.92
N GLY A 392 25.04 -4.23 5.72
CA GLY A 392 25.12 -4.74 7.09
C GLY A 392 25.56 -6.22 7.16
N PHE A 393 25.21 -7.02 6.15
CA PHE A 393 25.65 -8.40 6.02
C PHE A 393 27.06 -8.48 5.40
N VAL A 394 27.26 -7.80 4.27
CA VAL A 394 28.51 -7.86 3.51
C VAL A 394 29.70 -7.34 4.31
N ALA A 395 29.52 -6.27 5.10
CA ALA A 395 30.62 -5.71 5.91
C ALA A 395 31.22 -6.67 6.94
N GLN A 396 30.49 -7.74 7.31
CA GLN A 396 30.94 -8.74 8.27
C GLN A 396 31.67 -9.92 7.63
N MET A 397 31.68 -10.00 6.29
CA MET A 397 32.37 -11.04 5.56
C MET A 397 33.89 -10.77 5.53
N PRO A 398 34.72 -11.80 5.28
CA PRO A 398 36.14 -11.60 4.99
C PRO A 398 36.36 -10.58 3.86
N GLN A 399 37.40 -9.76 3.95
CA GLN A 399 37.66 -8.65 3.01
C GLN A 399 37.73 -9.12 1.55
N ALA A 400 38.32 -10.29 1.31
CA ALA A 400 38.37 -10.93 -0.01
C ALA A 400 36.96 -11.22 -0.57
N GLU A 401 36.05 -11.72 0.26
CA GLU A 401 34.67 -12.00 -0.14
C GLU A 401 33.87 -10.72 -0.37
N VAL A 402 34.13 -9.66 0.42
CA VAL A 402 33.53 -8.33 0.18
C VAL A 402 33.95 -7.79 -1.18
N LEU A 403 35.26 -7.82 -1.47
CA LEU A 403 35.78 -7.40 -2.77
C LEU A 403 35.14 -8.23 -3.89
N ASP A 404 35.08 -9.55 -3.75
CA ASP A 404 34.51 -10.44 -4.76
C ASP A 404 33.01 -10.18 -5.01
N HIS A 405 32.25 -9.92 -3.95
CA HIS A 405 30.83 -9.57 -4.04
C HIS A 405 30.61 -8.28 -4.85
N ILE A 406 31.43 -7.26 -4.60
CA ILE A 406 31.38 -5.98 -5.32
C ILE A 406 31.88 -6.13 -6.76
N LEU A 407 33.04 -6.76 -6.93
CA LEU A 407 33.72 -6.95 -8.20
C LEU A 407 32.88 -7.77 -9.17
N SER A 408 32.20 -8.82 -8.70
CA SER A 408 31.37 -9.67 -9.55
C SER A 408 30.25 -8.88 -10.25
N LYS A 409 29.63 -7.92 -9.56
CA LYS A 409 28.57 -7.06 -10.15
C LYS A 409 29.14 -6.17 -11.25
N GLU A 410 30.32 -5.59 -11.03
CA GLU A 410 30.99 -4.72 -11.99
C GLU A 410 31.55 -5.49 -13.20
N ILE A 411 32.08 -6.70 -12.98
CA ILE A 411 32.46 -7.62 -14.06
C ILE A 411 31.24 -8.01 -14.91
N TYR A 412 30.12 -8.39 -14.28
CA TYR A 412 28.89 -8.70 -15.00
C TYR A 412 28.42 -7.51 -15.84
N TYR A 413 28.42 -6.32 -15.27
CA TYR A 413 28.00 -5.12 -15.97
C TYR A 413 28.93 -4.78 -17.15
N TYR A 414 30.26 -4.84 -16.94
CA TYR A 414 31.25 -4.67 -17.99
C TYR A 414 31.04 -5.68 -19.13
N MET A 415 30.81 -6.95 -18.78
CA MET A 415 30.60 -8.02 -19.75
C MET A 415 29.31 -7.84 -20.54
N LEU A 416 28.23 -7.49 -19.86
CA LEU A 416 26.95 -7.14 -20.48
C LEU A 416 27.13 -6.02 -21.51
N LYS A 417 27.86 -4.95 -21.16
CA LYS A 417 28.10 -3.81 -22.06
C LYS A 417 28.99 -4.17 -23.24
N LYS A 418 30.07 -4.92 -22.99
CA LYS A 418 31.00 -5.39 -24.01
C LYS A 418 30.31 -6.27 -25.06
N GLU A 419 29.38 -7.11 -24.61
CA GLU A 419 28.58 -7.99 -25.46
C GLU A 419 27.34 -7.30 -26.05
N LYS A 420 27.11 -6.01 -25.71
CA LYS A 420 25.91 -5.24 -26.11
C LYS A 420 24.61 -5.94 -25.73
N TYR A 421 24.63 -6.73 -24.66
CA TYR A 421 23.47 -7.51 -24.24
C TYR A 421 22.35 -6.64 -23.68
N ASP A 422 22.69 -5.47 -23.12
CA ASP A 422 21.69 -4.45 -22.78
C ASP A 422 20.86 -4.04 -24.00
N LEU A 423 21.46 -3.92 -25.19
CA LEU A 423 20.71 -3.63 -26.42
C LEU A 423 19.78 -4.77 -26.85
N GLU A 424 20.13 -6.02 -26.56
CA GLU A 424 19.25 -7.17 -26.78
C GLU A 424 18.09 -7.15 -25.78
N LEU A 425 18.38 -6.97 -24.48
CA LEU A 425 17.38 -6.86 -23.42
C LEU A 425 16.40 -5.71 -23.70
N ASN A 426 16.88 -4.59 -24.22
CA ASN A 426 16.04 -3.44 -24.61
C ASN A 426 14.95 -3.78 -25.64
N LYS A 427 15.12 -4.85 -26.42
CA LYS A 427 14.12 -5.32 -27.38
C LYS A 427 13.05 -6.18 -26.73
N GLU A 428 13.30 -6.73 -25.55
CA GLU A 428 12.27 -7.48 -24.83
C GLU A 428 11.18 -6.52 -24.34
N PRO A 429 9.89 -6.90 -24.45
CA PRO A 429 8.75 -6.03 -24.11
C PRO A 429 8.84 -5.38 -22.73
N LYS A 430 9.30 -6.14 -21.72
CA LYS A 430 9.41 -5.66 -20.33
C LYS A 430 10.38 -4.47 -20.18
N PHE A 431 11.49 -4.50 -20.90
CA PHE A 431 12.48 -3.41 -20.88
C PHE A 431 12.06 -2.27 -21.80
N ALA A 432 11.54 -2.58 -22.99
CA ALA A 432 11.01 -1.58 -23.91
C ALA A 432 9.95 -0.69 -23.25
N ARG A 433 9.02 -1.30 -22.50
CA ARG A 433 7.99 -0.55 -21.76
C ARG A 433 8.60 0.38 -20.71
N SER A 434 9.53 -0.13 -19.91
CA SER A 434 10.18 0.64 -18.86
C SER A 434 10.95 1.83 -19.42
N ARG A 435 11.64 1.65 -20.55
CA ARG A 435 12.31 2.74 -21.30
C ARG A 435 11.30 3.78 -21.79
N THR A 436 10.20 3.35 -22.40
CA THR A 436 9.14 4.26 -22.85
C THR A 436 8.58 5.07 -21.70
N THR A 437 8.33 4.46 -20.53
CA THR A 437 7.86 5.19 -19.34
C THR A 437 8.87 6.24 -18.86
N ILE A 438 10.17 5.90 -18.84
CA ILE A 438 11.22 6.85 -18.45
C ILE A 438 11.26 8.03 -19.45
N LEU A 439 11.25 7.74 -20.75
CA LEU A 439 11.24 8.75 -21.80
C LEU A 439 10.02 9.66 -21.70
N LEU A 440 8.82 9.09 -21.55
CA LEU A 440 7.57 9.85 -21.39
C LEU A 440 7.57 10.72 -20.13
N THR A 441 8.15 10.23 -19.04
CA THR A 441 8.29 10.99 -17.79
C THR A 441 9.20 12.20 -18.00
N TYR A 442 10.32 12.01 -18.70
CA TYR A 442 11.24 13.08 -19.07
C TYR A 442 10.57 14.10 -20.00
N ALA A 443 9.93 13.64 -21.07
CA ALA A 443 9.21 14.48 -22.01
C ALA A 443 8.07 15.26 -21.32
N TYR A 444 7.35 14.63 -20.38
CA TYR A 444 6.31 15.31 -19.60
C TYR A 444 6.91 16.42 -18.74
N LYS A 445 8.03 16.15 -18.08
CA LYS A 445 8.74 17.16 -17.28
C LYS A 445 9.12 18.38 -18.14
N GLN A 446 9.78 18.13 -19.27
CA GLN A 446 10.28 19.18 -20.16
C GLN A 446 9.16 19.96 -20.87
N LEU A 447 8.18 19.25 -21.44
CA LEU A 447 7.15 19.85 -22.28
C LEU A 447 5.97 20.40 -21.48
N VAL A 448 5.68 19.83 -20.30
CA VAL A 448 4.50 20.20 -19.51
C VAL A 448 4.91 20.98 -18.27
N THR A 449 5.80 20.48 -17.41
CA THR A 449 5.97 21.08 -16.07
C THR A 449 7.01 22.18 -15.98
N ASP A 450 8.16 22.04 -16.65
CA ASP A 450 9.30 22.96 -16.49
C ASP A 450 8.99 24.37 -17.04
N SER A 451 8.00 24.47 -17.94
CA SER A 451 7.50 25.75 -18.49
C SER A 451 6.39 26.42 -17.66
N LEU A 452 5.92 25.82 -16.56
CA LEU A 452 4.80 26.35 -15.78
C LEU A 452 5.29 27.22 -14.62
N ALA A 453 5.09 28.53 -14.75
CA ALA A 453 5.18 29.46 -13.64
C ALA A 453 3.78 29.67 -13.06
N VAL A 454 3.65 29.49 -11.73
CA VAL A 454 2.49 29.99 -10.97
C VAL A 454 2.98 31.21 -10.22
N THR A 455 2.40 32.37 -10.51
CA THR A 455 2.79 33.63 -9.91
C THR A 455 2.16 33.80 -8.53
N GLU A 456 2.70 34.70 -7.70
CA GLU A 456 2.08 35.07 -6.43
C GLU A 456 0.68 35.64 -6.64
N GLN A 457 0.48 36.42 -7.72
CA GLN A 457 -0.82 36.94 -8.12
C GLN A 457 -1.84 35.83 -8.39
N ASP A 458 -1.46 34.75 -9.10
CA ASP A 458 -2.35 33.61 -9.36
C ASP A 458 -2.83 32.96 -8.05
N ILE A 459 -1.93 32.88 -7.06
CA ILE A 459 -2.22 32.29 -5.75
C ILE A 459 -3.18 33.20 -4.97
N GLU A 460 -2.93 34.51 -4.95
CA GLU A 460 -3.79 35.52 -4.32
C GLU A 460 -5.19 35.51 -4.94
N GLU A 461 -5.30 35.60 -6.26
CA GLU A 461 -6.58 35.57 -6.97
C GLU A 461 -7.34 34.27 -6.74
N TYR A 462 -6.64 33.14 -6.66
CA TYR A 462 -7.27 31.87 -6.33
C TYR A 462 -7.75 31.84 -4.89
N TYR A 463 -6.94 32.30 -3.93
CA TYR A 463 -7.31 32.37 -2.52
C TYR A 463 -8.54 33.25 -2.32
N ASP A 464 -8.58 34.44 -2.91
CA ASP A 464 -9.69 35.37 -2.76
C ASP A 464 -10.98 34.84 -3.41
N ARG A 465 -10.90 34.27 -4.61
CA ARG A 465 -12.05 33.62 -5.26
C ARG A 465 -12.57 32.40 -4.51
N ASN A 466 -11.73 31.75 -3.70
CA ASN A 466 -12.05 30.50 -3.01
C ASN A 466 -11.95 30.62 -1.49
N LYS A 467 -12.05 31.83 -0.94
CA LYS A 467 -11.72 32.14 0.45
C LYS A 467 -12.51 31.29 1.44
N ASP A 468 -13.76 30.99 1.12
CA ASP A 468 -14.64 30.14 1.92
C ASP A 468 -14.10 28.71 2.08
N LYS A 469 -13.41 28.16 1.07
CA LYS A 469 -12.76 26.82 1.15
C LYS A 469 -11.62 26.79 2.16
N PHE A 470 -11.08 27.96 2.52
CA PHE A 470 -10.01 28.13 3.48
C PHE A 470 -10.51 28.69 4.81
N SER A 471 -11.81 28.62 5.07
CA SER A 471 -12.42 29.09 6.30
C SER A 471 -12.72 27.97 7.30
N LYS A 472 -12.85 28.34 8.57
CA LYS A 472 -13.61 27.57 9.56
C LYS A 472 -15.02 28.15 9.59
N PRO A 473 -16.06 27.33 9.45
CA PRO A 473 -17.44 27.82 9.48
C PRO A 473 -17.76 28.42 10.85
N SER A 474 -18.57 29.47 10.86
CA SER A 474 -19.05 30.10 12.08
C SER A 474 -19.87 29.13 12.92
N TYR A 475 -19.78 29.26 14.24
CA TYR A 475 -20.58 28.46 15.18
C TYR A 475 -20.97 29.26 16.41
N ARG A 476 -22.02 28.79 17.08
CA ARG A 476 -22.53 29.39 18.32
C ARG A 476 -22.39 28.41 19.47
N ASP A 477 -22.00 28.93 20.63
CA ASP A 477 -22.08 28.20 21.89
C ASP A 477 -23.34 28.68 22.60
N VAL A 478 -24.22 27.75 22.97
CA VAL A 478 -25.52 28.07 23.57
C VAL A 478 -25.77 27.26 24.83
N GLU A 479 -26.44 27.88 25.79
CA GLU A 479 -26.99 27.20 26.97
C GLU A 479 -28.47 26.95 26.73
N ILE A 480 -28.90 25.69 26.59
CA ILE A 480 -30.29 25.30 26.33
C ILE A 480 -30.87 24.66 27.58
N LEU A 481 -32.00 25.18 28.07
CA LEU A 481 -32.73 24.63 29.21
C LEU A 481 -34.07 24.06 28.71
N THR A 482 -34.31 22.77 28.94
CA THR A 482 -35.57 22.11 28.55
C THR A 482 -36.55 21.95 29.70
N PHE A 483 -37.84 21.96 29.38
CA PHE A 483 -38.95 21.91 30.33
C PHE A 483 -40.07 21.02 29.82
N ALA A 484 -40.80 20.41 30.75
CA ALA A 484 -41.92 19.50 30.44
C ALA A 484 -43.13 20.21 29.84
N SER A 485 -43.29 21.52 30.09
CA SER A 485 -44.38 22.30 29.53
C SER A 485 -44.05 23.79 29.46
N GLU A 486 -44.75 24.49 28.59
CA GLU A 486 -44.66 25.94 28.41
C GLU A 486 -44.95 26.72 29.71
N LYS A 487 -45.91 26.27 30.51
CA LYS A 487 -46.22 26.90 31.81
C LYS A 487 -45.03 26.89 32.76
N VAL A 488 -44.30 25.77 32.82
CA VAL A 488 -43.08 25.63 33.64
C VAL A 488 -41.97 26.49 33.08
N ALA A 489 -41.77 26.46 31.75
CA ALA A 489 -40.78 27.28 31.07
C ALA A 489 -41.01 28.78 31.29
N ARG A 490 -42.25 29.28 31.21
CA ARG A 490 -42.58 30.71 31.46
C ARG A 490 -42.23 31.14 32.88
N LYS A 491 -42.52 30.29 33.88
CA LYS A 491 -42.18 30.55 35.28
C LYS A 491 -40.66 30.58 35.50
N ALA A 492 -39.95 29.64 34.88
CA ALA A 492 -38.49 29.58 34.93
C ALA A 492 -37.86 30.78 34.22
N LEU A 493 -38.30 31.10 33.00
CA LEU A 493 -37.82 32.22 32.18
C LEU A 493 -37.96 33.56 32.89
N LYS A 494 -39.12 33.86 33.49
CA LYS A 494 -39.31 35.10 34.27
C LYS A 494 -38.28 35.26 35.39
N LYS A 495 -38.00 34.17 36.13
CA LYS A 495 -37.01 34.17 37.21
C LYS A 495 -35.58 34.23 36.68
N TYR A 496 -35.32 33.54 35.57
CA TYR A 496 -34.03 33.45 34.90
C TYR A 496 -33.62 34.81 34.35
N LEU A 497 -34.51 35.51 33.64
CA LEU A 497 -34.29 36.88 33.13
C LEU A 497 -33.96 37.86 34.26
N GLN A 498 -34.67 37.78 35.40
CA GLN A 498 -34.38 38.62 36.56
C GLN A 498 -33.01 38.32 37.18
N ALA A 499 -32.60 37.05 37.19
CA ALA A 499 -31.30 36.64 37.72
C ALA A 499 -30.16 37.04 36.78
N VAL A 500 -30.34 36.88 35.46
CA VAL A 500 -29.39 37.35 34.43
C VAL A 500 -29.22 38.87 34.48
N LYS A 501 -30.30 39.64 34.62
CA LYS A 501 -30.24 41.11 34.74
C LYS A 501 -29.44 41.58 35.96
N LYS A 502 -29.37 40.76 37.02
CA LYS A 502 -28.67 41.07 38.28
C LYS A 502 -27.30 40.38 38.39
N ASP A 503 -26.89 39.65 37.37
CA ASP A 503 -25.69 38.79 37.39
C ASP A 503 -25.65 37.81 38.59
N ASP A 504 -26.82 37.35 39.04
CA ASP A 504 -26.97 36.48 40.21
C ASP A 504 -26.76 35.01 39.83
N THR A 505 -25.50 34.62 39.71
CA THR A 505 -25.07 33.27 39.29
C THR A 505 -25.58 32.16 40.20
N SER A 506 -25.67 32.40 41.51
CA SER A 506 -26.21 31.44 42.49
C SER A 506 -27.69 31.16 42.25
N LYS A 507 -28.46 32.21 41.95
CA LYS A 507 -29.88 32.09 41.63
C LYS A 507 -30.12 31.46 40.27
N ILE A 508 -29.28 31.76 39.27
CA ILE A 508 -29.31 31.08 37.97
C ILE A 508 -29.12 29.58 38.17
N LYS A 509 -28.06 29.15 38.88
CA LYS A 509 -27.80 27.73 39.19
C LYS A 509 -28.99 27.07 39.90
N LYS A 510 -29.59 27.77 40.86
CA LYS A 510 -30.79 27.29 41.58
C LYS A 510 -31.98 27.10 40.64
N ILE A 511 -32.27 28.07 39.76
CA ILE A 511 -33.37 27.95 38.78
C ILE A 511 -33.13 26.78 37.83
N MET A 512 -31.89 26.59 37.38
CA MET A 512 -31.56 25.46 36.51
C MET A 512 -31.70 24.11 37.24
N LYS A 513 -31.46 24.05 38.55
CA LYS A 513 -31.68 22.84 39.36
C LYS A 513 -33.17 22.57 39.60
N ASP A 514 -33.93 23.62 39.90
CA ASP A 514 -35.32 23.51 40.34
C ASP A 514 -36.31 23.30 39.18
N TYR A 515 -35.97 23.70 37.94
CA TYR A 515 -36.93 23.74 36.82
C TYR A 515 -36.52 22.97 35.56
N ALA A 516 -35.23 22.84 35.23
CA ALA A 516 -34.79 22.28 33.93
C ALA A 516 -34.69 20.74 33.96
N LEU A 517 -35.14 20.08 32.88
CA LEU A 517 -35.13 18.62 32.76
C LEU A 517 -33.76 18.04 32.38
N ASN A 518 -32.97 18.76 31.58
CA ASN A 518 -31.67 18.30 31.13
C ASN A 518 -30.59 18.48 32.23
N SER A 519 -29.66 17.51 32.32
CA SER A 519 -28.53 17.54 33.26
C SER A 519 -27.51 18.63 32.90
N PHE A 520 -26.70 19.08 33.87
CA PHE A 520 -25.77 20.21 33.69
C PHE A 520 -24.85 20.04 32.46
N ASP A 521 -24.33 18.83 32.23
CA ASP A 521 -23.44 18.51 31.11
C ASP A 521 -24.13 18.52 29.74
N LYS A 522 -25.46 18.40 29.70
CA LYS A 522 -26.27 18.43 28.48
C LYS A 522 -26.87 19.81 28.17
N ARG A 523 -26.60 20.82 29.01
CA ARG A 523 -27.14 22.19 28.86
C ARG A 523 -26.29 23.04 27.92
N ILE A 524 -24.98 22.79 27.87
CA ILE A 524 -24.07 23.54 27.00
C ILE A 524 -23.98 22.80 25.66
N SER A 525 -24.46 23.45 24.61
CA SER A 525 -24.29 23.01 23.24
C SER A 525 -23.20 23.85 22.58
N ASN A 526 -21.98 23.30 22.54
CA ASN A 526 -20.83 23.94 21.93
C ASN A 526 -20.76 23.61 20.45
N LYS A 527 -20.29 24.57 19.64
CA LYS A 527 -20.14 24.41 18.18
C LYS A 527 -21.44 24.07 17.45
N THR A 528 -22.50 24.81 17.76
CA THR A 528 -23.75 24.75 17.00
C THR A 528 -23.56 25.48 15.67
N PHE A 529 -23.51 24.74 14.57
CA PHE A 529 -23.39 25.27 13.20
C PHE A 529 -24.76 25.63 12.62
N ASN A 530 -24.81 26.43 11.56
CA ASN A 530 -26.05 26.72 10.82
C ASN A 530 -26.34 25.62 9.80
N ASN A 531 -26.70 24.43 10.28
CA ASN A 531 -26.89 23.24 9.43
C ASN A 531 -28.10 22.39 9.85
N GLY A 532 -29.00 22.95 10.66
CA GLY A 532 -30.19 22.26 11.17
C GLY A 532 -29.90 21.21 12.24
N ILE A 533 -28.66 21.11 12.74
CA ILE A 533 -28.27 20.18 13.80
C ILE A 533 -27.88 20.98 15.05
N VAL A 534 -28.52 20.65 16.16
CA VAL A 534 -28.19 21.19 17.47
C VAL A 534 -27.50 20.08 18.28
N PRO A 535 -26.21 20.22 18.64
CA PRO A 535 -25.51 19.23 19.45
C PRO A 535 -26.29 18.90 20.74
N ASN A 536 -26.36 17.60 21.08
CA ASN A 536 -27.20 17.00 22.15
C ASN A 536 -28.71 16.87 21.87
N PHE A 537 -29.25 17.58 20.87
CA PHE A 537 -30.68 17.55 20.50
C PHE A 537 -30.90 16.87 19.13
N GLY A 538 -29.87 16.82 18.29
CA GLY A 538 -29.90 16.24 16.95
C GLY A 538 -30.48 17.21 15.93
N ARG A 539 -31.13 16.67 14.89
CA ARG A 539 -31.68 17.50 13.80
C ARG A 539 -32.95 18.21 14.26
N ASP A 540 -32.87 19.53 14.39
CA ASP A 540 -33.98 20.42 14.78
C ASP A 540 -33.78 21.78 14.12
N GLU A 541 -34.39 21.97 12.95
CA GLU A 541 -34.23 23.18 12.14
C GLU A 541 -34.86 24.42 12.80
N ILE A 542 -35.96 24.24 13.53
CA ILE A 542 -36.65 25.34 14.22
C ILE A 542 -35.76 25.88 15.34
N LEU A 543 -35.23 24.98 16.18
CA LEU A 543 -34.33 25.36 17.26
C LEU A 543 -33.00 25.91 16.72
N ASN A 544 -32.41 25.30 15.68
CA ASN A 544 -31.18 25.79 15.07
C ASN A 544 -31.37 27.21 14.51
N ASN A 545 -32.46 27.46 13.77
CA ASN A 545 -32.76 28.79 13.24
C ASN A 545 -32.99 29.81 14.35
N ALA A 546 -33.73 29.44 15.41
CA ALA A 546 -33.92 30.31 16.58
C ALA A 546 -32.58 30.68 17.23
N ILE A 547 -31.67 29.72 17.39
CA ILE A 547 -30.30 29.94 17.92
C ILE A 547 -29.51 30.93 17.06
N TRP A 548 -29.62 30.82 15.74
CA TRP A 548 -28.91 31.70 14.81
C TRP A 548 -29.46 33.13 14.74
N ASN A 549 -30.74 33.31 15.07
CA ASN A 549 -31.39 34.61 15.08
C ASN A 549 -31.23 35.38 16.42
N LEU A 550 -30.76 34.72 17.48
CA LEU A 550 -30.61 35.36 18.80
C LEU A 550 -29.22 36.04 18.94
N PRO A 551 -29.15 37.33 19.34
CA PRO A 551 -27.89 38.00 19.68
C PRO A 551 -27.12 37.34 20.82
N VAL A 552 -25.83 37.70 20.97
CA VAL A 552 -24.97 37.18 22.05
C VAL A 552 -25.46 37.67 23.42
N ASN A 553 -25.38 36.81 24.43
CA ASN A 553 -25.84 37.04 25.81
C ASN A 553 -27.34 37.29 25.98
N GLU A 554 -28.13 37.26 24.91
CA GLU A 554 -29.59 37.31 25.01
C GLU A 554 -30.17 35.94 25.31
N VAL A 555 -31.37 35.96 25.91
CA VAL A 555 -32.16 34.78 26.25
C VAL A 555 -33.34 34.73 25.30
N SER A 556 -33.54 33.58 24.66
CA SER A 556 -34.65 33.37 23.73
C SER A 556 -35.99 33.39 24.46
N ASP A 557 -37.04 33.62 23.69
CA ASP A 557 -38.38 33.15 24.06
C ASP A 557 -38.43 31.61 24.09
N ILE A 558 -39.59 31.08 24.46
CA ILE A 558 -39.80 29.64 24.54
C ILE A 558 -39.91 29.05 23.12
N VAL A 559 -39.08 28.06 22.81
CA VAL A 559 -38.99 27.38 21.51
C VAL A 559 -39.32 25.89 21.69
N PRO A 560 -40.15 25.29 20.82
CA PRO A 560 -40.44 23.86 20.87
C PRO A 560 -39.18 23.04 20.55
N VAL A 561 -39.04 21.87 21.19
CA VAL A 561 -37.99 20.89 20.92
C VAL A 561 -38.62 19.66 20.26
N LYS A 562 -38.23 19.36 19.02
CA LYS A 562 -38.95 18.44 18.14
C LYS A 562 -39.02 17.00 18.63
N ARG A 563 -37.99 16.50 19.32
CA ARG A 563 -37.86 15.07 19.64
C ARG A 563 -38.63 14.59 20.87
N ASP A 564 -38.97 15.48 21.81
CA ASP A 564 -39.41 15.05 23.15
C ASP A 564 -40.74 15.69 23.60
N ASN A 565 -41.47 16.38 22.70
CA ASN A 565 -42.65 17.20 23.03
C ASN A 565 -42.38 18.17 24.22
N GLN A 566 -41.12 18.62 24.31
CA GLN A 566 -40.63 19.54 25.32
C GLN A 566 -40.57 20.94 24.72
N VAL A 567 -40.44 21.91 25.60
CA VAL A 567 -40.09 23.27 25.22
C VAL A 567 -38.77 23.65 25.86
N CYS A 568 -38.05 24.57 25.24
CA CYS A 568 -36.83 25.12 25.80
C CYS A 568 -36.85 26.64 25.76
N PHE A 569 -36.00 27.26 26.55
CA PHE A 569 -35.43 28.55 26.18
C PHE A 569 -33.92 28.39 26.26
N PHE A 570 -33.19 29.22 25.52
CA PHE A 570 -31.74 29.14 25.47
C PHE A 570 -31.11 30.52 25.56
N ARG A 571 -29.83 30.56 25.92
CA ARG A 571 -29.03 31.77 25.91
C ARG A 571 -27.84 31.57 24.99
N THR A 572 -27.59 32.54 24.12
CA THR A 572 -26.36 32.54 23.31
C THR A 572 -25.19 32.94 24.21
N ILE A 573 -24.21 32.06 24.37
CA ILE A 573 -23.02 32.33 25.19
C ILE A 573 -21.99 33.08 24.36
N ASN A 574 -21.62 32.51 23.20
CA ASN A 574 -20.61 33.07 22.30
C ASN A 574 -21.05 32.92 20.84
N ILE A 575 -20.69 33.91 20.03
CA ILE A 575 -20.76 33.85 18.57
C ILE A 575 -19.33 33.78 18.06
N ASN A 576 -18.99 32.69 17.39
CA ASN A 576 -17.68 32.51 16.76
C ASN A 576 -17.86 32.73 15.26
N PRO A 577 -17.39 33.86 14.71
CA PRO A 577 -17.55 34.17 13.28
C PRO A 577 -16.73 33.24 12.41
N ILE A 578 -16.93 33.34 11.09
CA ILE A 578 -16.10 32.63 10.12
C ILE A 578 -14.64 33.08 10.28
N GLU A 579 -13.72 32.11 10.42
CA GLU A 579 -12.29 32.38 10.57
C GLU A 579 -11.56 31.89 9.32
N TYR A 580 -10.96 32.81 8.55
CA TYR A 580 -10.20 32.46 7.35
C TYR A 580 -8.76 32.13 7.70
N LYS A 581 -8.24 31.02 7.13
CA LYS A 581 -6.82 30.68 7.25
C LYS A 581 -5.98 31.69 6.46
N PRO A 582 -4.97 32.32 7.06
CA PRO A 582 -4.08 33.24 6.36
C PRO A 582 -3.44 32.62 5.10
N LEU A 583 -3.24 33.43 4.05
CA LEU A 583 -2.73 32.98 2.76
C LEU A 583 -1.43 32.18 2.89
N ASN A 584 -0.46 32.66 3.66
CA ASN A 584 0.83 31.99 3.88
C ASN A 584 0.70 30.55 4.42
N HIS A 585 -0.38 30.21 5.14
CA HIS A 585 -0.62 28.86 5.66
C HIS A 585 -1.17 27.92 4.59
N VAL A 586 -1.85 28.44 3.57
CA VAL A 586 -2.50 27.66 2.50
C VAL A 586 -1.80 27.81 1.15
N GLN A 587 -0.85 28.74 1.03
CA GLN A 587 -0.11 29.04 -0.19
C GLN A 587 0.53 27.79 -0.83
N PRO A 588 1.25 26.91 -0.11
CA PRO A 588 1.82 25.69 -0.74
C PRO A 588 0.76 24.72 -1.27
N GLN A 589 -0.42 24.70 -0.65
CA GLN A 589 -1.55 23.90 -1.11
C GLN A 589 -2.14 24.47 -2.39
N ILE A 590 -2.36 25.79 -2.42
CA ILE A 590 -2.91 26.52 -3.57
C ILE A 590 -1.95 26.41 -4.75
N GLU A 591 -0.67 26.72 -4.55
CA GLU A 591 0.36 26.62 -5.57
C GLU A 591 0.40 25.21 -6.19
N GLY A 592 0.36 24.16 -5.35
CA GLY A 592 0.31 22.78 -5.83
C GLY A 592 -0.96 22.46 -6.62
N GLN A 593 -2.12 23.04 -6.26
CA GLN A 593 -3.37 22.87 -7.02
C GLN A 593 -3.29 23.58 -8.38
N LEU A 594 -2.82 24.82 -8.40
CA LEU A 594 -2.66 25.62 -9.61
C LEU A 594 -1.65 24.98 -10.57
N LYS A 595 -0.50 24.51 -10.07
CA LYS A 595 0.49 23.79 -10.87
C LYS A 595 -0.10 22.54 -11.52
N ARG A 596 -0.89 21.75 -10.79
CA ARG A 596 -1.56 20.56 -11.36
C ARG A 596 -2.61 20.93 -12.40
N ALA A 597 -3.43 21.95 -12.14
CA ALA A 597 -4.45 22.40 -13.08
C ALA A 597 -3.82 22.93 -14.38
N ALA A 598 -2.78 23.76 -14.26
CA ALA A 598 -2.04 24.30 -15.40
C ALA A 598 -1.32 23.18 -16.19
N ALA A 599 -0.74 22.19 -15.50
CA ALA A 599 -0.12 21.03 -16.14
C ALA A 599 -1.13 20.19 -16.90
N SER A 600 -2.32 19.94 -16.35
CA SER A 600 -3.39 19.23 -17.05
C SER A 600 -3.82 19.98 -18.30
N ALA A 601 -4.14 21.28 -18.18
CA ALA A 601 -4.58 22.09 -19.31
C ALA A 601 -3.54 22.17 -20.43
N ARG A 602 -2.26 22.32 -20.06
CA ARG A 602 -1.16 22.32 -21.02
C ARG A 602 -0.99 20.96 -21.69
N PHE A 603 -1.04 19.87 -20.93
CA PHE A 603 -0.96 18.53 -21.49
C PHE A 603 -2.10 18.27 -22.48
N ASP A 604 -3.34 18.59 -22.13
CA ASP A 604 -4.49 18.43 -23.02
C ASP A 604 -4.34 19.25 -24.31
N SER A 605 -3.89 20.51 -24.21
CA SER A 605 -3.61 21.36 -25.38
C SER A 605 -2.51 20.79 -26.28
N LEU A 606 -1.44 20.24 -25.71
CA LEU A 606 -0.38 19.58 -26.47
C LEU A 606 -0.89 18.31 -27.16
N ILE A 607 -1.70 17.49 -26.47
CA ILE A 607 -2.31 16.30 -27.06
C ILE A 607 -3.20 16.68 -28.24
N ASP A 608 -4.03 17.72 -28.12
CA ASP A 608 -4.87 18.20 -29.22
C ASP A 608 -4.03 18.65 -30.43
N ALA A 609 -2.89 19.31 -30.17
CA ALA A 609 -1.94 19.69 -31.22
C ALA A 609 -1.30 18.46 -31.87
N TYR A 610 -0.86 17.48 -31.07
CA TYR A 610 -0.17 16.27 -31.57
C TYR A 610 -1.13 15.32 -32.31
N PHE A 611 -2.39 15.22 -31.88
CA PHE A 611 -3.40 14.48 -32.61
C PHE A 611 -3.64 15.05 -34.01
N LYS A 612 -3.61 16.39 -34.14
CA LYS A 612 -3.67 17.06 -35.45
C LYS A 612 -2.38 16.87 -36.25
N GLU A 613 -1.23 17.09 -35.63
CA GLU A 613 0.10 16.99 -36.27
C GLU A 613 0.33 15.59 -36.87
N PHE A 614 -0.11 14.55 -36.17
CA PHE A 614 0.13 13.16 -36.56
C PHE A 614 -1.12 12.43 -37.07
N HIS A 615 -2.19 13.18 -37.40
CA HIS A 615 -3.42 12.66 -38.00
C HIS A 615 -4.03 11.45 -37.25
N PHE A 616 -4.18 11.56 -35.93
CA PHE A 616 -4.77 10.49 -35.13
C PHE A 616 -6.27 10.31 -35.43
N VAL A 617 -6.67 9.07 -35.71
CA VAL A 617 -8.07 8.66 -35.84
C VAL A 617 -8.33 7.49 -34.89
N ILE A 618 -9.29 7.68 -33.97
CA ILE A 618 -9.69 6.67 -32.97
C ILE A 618 -11.02 6.04 -33.40
N HIS A 619 -11.00 4.77 -33.73
CA HIS A 619 -12.16 3.99 -34.17
C HIS A 619 -12.92 3.39 -32.98
N LYS A 620 -13.57 4.25 -32.18
CA LYS A 620 -14.28 3.85 -30.95
C LYS A 620 -15.34 2.77 -31.17
N ASN A 621 -15.99 2.79 -32.32
CA ASN A 621 -17.02 1.82 -32.73
C ASN A 621 -16.49 0.41 -33.03
N ARG A 622 -15.17 0.21 -33.07
CA ARG A 622 -14.54 -1.11 -33.23
C ARG A 622 -14.32 -1.82 -31.91
N LEU A 623 -14.50 -1.13 -30.77
CA LEU A 623 -14.51 -1.74 -29.44
C LEU A 623 -15.83 -2.51 -29.24
N LYS A 624 -15.90 -3.71 -29.81
CA LYS A 624 -17.01 -4.62 -29.56
C LYS A 624 -16.84 -5.27 -28.18
N PRO A 625 -17.85 -5.20 -27.29
CA PRO A 625 -17.81 -5.97 -26.06
C PRO A 625 -17.81 -7.46 -26.41
N ASP A 626 -16.92 -8.25 -25.79
CA ASP A 626 -16.90 -9.72 -25.91
C ASP A 626 -18.03 -10.38 -25.08
N THR A 627 -19.02 -9.59 -24.65
CA THR A 627 -20.12 -9.97 -23.73
C THR A 627 -21.46 -9.75 -24.43
N ASP A 628 -22.45 -10.61 -24.18
CA ASP A 628 -23.77 -10.48 -24.81
C ASP A 628 -24.57 -9.28 -24.29
N VAL A 629 -25.48 -8.78 -25.13
CA VAL A 629 -26.27 -7.56 -24.87
C VAL A 629 -27.11 -7.64 -23.59
N LYS A 630 -27.58 -8.84 -23.20
CA LYS A 630 -28.38 -9.03 -21.99
C LYS A 630 -27.51 -8.79 -20.76
N THR A 631 -26.30 -9.34 -20.72
CA THR A 631 -25.36 -9.04 -19.63
C THR A 631 -24.99 -7.56 -19.59
N ILE A 632 -24.85 -6.87 -20.73
CA ILE A 632 -24.57 -5.42 -20.74
C ILE A 632 -25.74 -4.63 -20.10
N PHE A 633 -26.99 -5.00 -20.37
CA PHE A 633 -28.17 -4.42 -19.70
C PHE A 633 -28.17 -4.70 -18.18
N GLU A 634 -27.88 -5.93 -17.75
CA GLU A 634 -27.80 -6.30 -16.32
C GLU A 634 -26.73 -5.48 -15.59
N LEU A 635 -25.61 -5.20 -16.24
CA LEU A 635 -24.54 -4.36 -15.70
C LEU A 635 -24.96 -2.89 -15.60
N ALA A 636 -25.64 -2.36 -16.62
CA ALA A 636 -26.20 -1.01 -16.59
C ALA A 636 -27.17 -0.83 -15.41
N GLU A 637 -28.07 -1.81 -15.23
CA GLU A 637 -29.03 -1.82 -14.13
C GLU A 637 -28.34 -1.92 -12.77
N LYS A 638 -27.32 -2.79 -12.64
CA LYS A 638 -26.52 -2.92 -11.42
C LYS A 638 -25.84 -1.61 -11.05
N GLN A 639 -25.24 -0.89 -12.00
CA GLN A 639 -24.63 0.42 -11.71
C GLN A 639 -25.68 1.46 -11.31
N SER A 640 -26.83 1.47 -11.99
CA SER A 640 -27.92 2.38 -11.64
C SER A 640 -28.43 2.15 -10.20
N LYS A 641 -28.59 0.88 -9.79
CA LYS A 641 -28.94 0.49 -8.41
C LYS A 641 -27.92 0.92 -7.36
N LEU A 642 -26.64 1.03 -7.74
CA LEU A 642 -25.55 1.52 -6.88
C LEU A 642 -25.44 3.05 -6.85
N GLY A 643 -26.33 3.78 -7.54
CA GLY A 643 -26.26 5.24 -7.68
C GLY A 643 -25.18 5.72 -8.65
N LYS A 644 -24.55 4.81 -9.40
CA LYS A 644 -23.47 5.09 -10.36
C LYS A 644 -24.03 5.34 -11.76
N HIS A 645 -24.90 6.34 -11.87
CA HIS A 645 -25.68 6.57 -13.09
C HIS A 645 -24.82 6.92 -14.32
N LYS A 646 -23.68 7.60 -14.14
CA LYS A 646 -22.73 7.86 -15.23
C LYS A 646 -22.17 6.58 -15.84
N ASP A 647 -21.81 5.61 -14.99
CA ASP A 647 -21.31 4.31 -15.45
C ASP A 647 -22.43 3.57 -16.20
N ALA A 648 -23.68 3.64 -15.72
CA ALA A 648 -24.84 3.06 -16.40
C ALA A 648 -25.05 3.63 -17.82
N LEU A 649 -24.85 4.94 -18.02
CA LEU A 649 -24.94 5.55 -19.35
C LEU A 649 -23.89 4.98 -20.32
N LEU A 650 -22.68 4.64 -19.84
CA LEU A 650 -21.63 4.05 -20.68
C LEU A 650 -22.07 2.70 -21.26
N TYR A 651 -22.71 1.84 -20.46
CA TYR A 651 -23.28 0.58 -20.94
C TYR A 651 -24.41 0.79 -21.95
N TYR A 652 -25.33 1.72 -21.70
CA TYR A 652 -26.37 2.02 -22.68
C TYR A 652 -25.77 2.54 -23.98
N ASP A 653 -24.75 3.40 -23.91
CA ASP A 653 -24.02 3.86 -25.10
C ASP A 653 -23.33 2.71 -25.85
N GLN A 654 -22.77 1.73 -25.13
CA GLN A 654 -22.23 0.52 -25.77
C GLN A 654 -23.31 -0.27 -26.51
N ILE A 655 -24.52 -0.39 -25.94
CA ILE A 655 -25.62 -1.11 -26.59
C ILE A 655 -26.06 -0.36 -27.85
N ILE A 656 -26.30 0.94 -27.75
CA ILE A 656 -26.74 1.80 -28.85
C ILE A 656 -25.72 1.80 -30.01
N GLN A 657 -24.44 1.72 -29.70
CA GLN A 657 -23.38 1.71 -30.71
C GLN A 657 -23.23 0.35 -31.41
N ASN A 658 -23.34 -0.75 -30.65
CA ASN A 658 -22.96 -2.08 -31.12
C ASN A 658 -24.13 -2.98 -31.53
N TYR A 659 -25.36 -2.70 -31.08
CA TYR A 659 -26.54 -3.55 -31.31
C TYR A 659 -27.68 -2.74 -31.94
N LYS A 660 -27.47 -2.33 -33.20
CA LYS A 660 -28.45 -1.55 -34.00
C LYS A 660 -29.51 -2.44 -34.66
N ASP A 661 -30.20 -3.23 -33.86
CA ASP A 661 -31.20 -4.19 -34.31
C ASP A 661 -32.64 -3.67 -34.19
N GLY A 662 -32.83 -2.41 -33.78
CA GLY A 662 -34.14 -1.79 -33.60
C GLY A 662 -34.84 -2.22 -32.31
N VAL A 663 -34.22 -3.09 -31.50
CA VAL A 663 -34.79 -3.62 -30.25
C VAL A 663 -33.91 -3.22 -29.07
N ASN A 664 -32.62 -3.54 -29.13
CA ASN A 664 -31.68 -3.30 -28.05
C ASN A 664 -31.23 -1.85 -28.00
N ASP A 665 -30.89 -1.25 -29.15
CA ASP A 665 -30.59 0.19 -29.26
C ASP A 665 -31.81 1.07 -28.94
N TYR A 666 -33.02 0.64 -29.35
CA TYR A 666 -34.28 1.24 -28.97
C TYR A 666 -34.41 1.32 -27.44
N LYS A 667 -34.38 0.17 -26.76
CA LYS A 667 -34.51 0.10 -25.30
C LYS A 667 -33.39 0.85 -24.59
N ALA A 668 -32.13 0.70 -25.02
CA ALA A 668 -31.00 1.36 -24.39
C ALA A 668 -31.04 2.89 -24.54
N THR A 669 -31.48 3.42 -25.69
CA THR A 669 -31.62 4.87 -25.91
C THR A 669 -32.68 5.47 -25.00
N PHE A 670 -33.81 4.78 -24.84
CA PHE A 670 -34.85 5.19 -23.88
C PHE A 670 -34.30 5.18 -22.44
N MET A 671 -33.69 4.07 -22.02
CA MET A 671 -33.13 3.93 -20.67
C MET A 671 -32.03 4.96 -20.37
N LYS A 672 -31.24 5.35 -21.38
CA LYS A 672 -30.27 6.44 -21.29
C LYS A 672 -30.97 7.77 -21.00
N GLY A 673 -32.00 8.12 -21.77
CA GLY A 673 -32.77 9.35 -21.58
C GLY A 673 -33.45 9.40 -20.21
N PHE A 674 -34.08 8.30 -19.80
CA PHE A 674 -34.72 8.16 -18.50
C PHE A 674 -33.71 8.29 -17.35
N THR A 675 -32.54 7.66 -17.46
CA THR A 675 -31.49 7.76 -16.45
C THR A 675 -30.96 9.20 -16.32
N GLN A 676 -30.84 9.92 -17.44
CA GLN A 676 -30.44 11.32 -17.44
C GLN A 676 -31.48 12.21 -16.74
N SER A 677 -32.78 12.02 -17.01
CA SER A 677 -33.85 12.83 -16.39
C SER A 677 -34.03 12.51 -14.90
N GLU A 678 -34.33 11.25 -14.58
CA GLU A 678 -34.83 10.88 -13.26
C GLU A 678 -33.73 10.80 -12.21
N TYR A 679 -32.63 10.17 -12.58
CA TYR A 679 -31.56 9.89 -11.62
C TYR A 679 -30.49 10.97 -11.59
N MET A 680 -30.11 11.50 -12.77
CA MET A 680 -29.03 12.48 -12.87
C MET A 680 -29.50 13.93 -12.84
N LYS A 681 -30.80 14.19 -13.07
CA LYS A 681 -31.36 15.55 -13.23
C LYS A 681 -30.67 16.34 -14.35
N ASP A 682 -30.12 15.64 -15.34
CA ASP A 682 -29.50 16.20 -16.54
C ASP A 682 -30.59 16.48 -17.58
N LYS A 683 -31.29 17.59 -17.37
CA LYS A 683 -32.39 18.04 -18.21
C LYS A 683 -31.98 18.22 -19.68
N THR A 684 -30.81 18.81 -19.91
CA THR A 684 -30.34 19.13 -21.27
C THR A 684 -29.98 17.85 -22.03
N GLY A 685 -29.23 16.95 -21.39
CA GLY A 685 -28.88 15.66 -21.97
C GLY A 685 -30.11 14.81 -22.25
N ALA A 686 -31.07 14.74 -21.32
CA ALA A 686 -32.30 13.98 -21.49
C ALA A 686 -33.15 14.51 -22.67
N ILE A 687 -33.32 15.83 -22.81
CA ILE A 687 -34.03 16.44 -23.95
C ILE A 687 -33.38 16.04 -25.27
N MET A 688 -32.05 16.12 -25.36
CA MET A 688 -31.32 15.72 -26.56
C MET A 688 -31.53 14.24 -26.87
N THR A 689 -31.41 13.37 -25.87
CA THR A 689 -31.57 11.92 -26.03
C THR A 689 -32.99 11.55 -26.45
N PHE A 690 -34.03 12.06 -25.80
CA PHE A 690 -35.43 11.76 -26.17
C PHE A 690 -35.82 12.36 -27.53
N THR A 691 -35.31 13.55 -27.87
CA THR A 691 -35.52 14.12 -29.22
C THR A 691 -34.89 13.23 -30.29
N LYS A 692 -33.69 12.70 -30.03
CA LYS A 692 -33.02 11.77 -30.92
C LYS A 692 -33.77 10.43 -31.00
N PHE A 693 -34.22 9.90 -29.87
CA PHE A 693 -34.99 8.67 -29.76
C PHE A 693 -36.23 8.69 -30.65
N LEU A 694 -37.09 9.71 -30.51
CA LEU A 694 -38.32 9.83 -31.31
C LEU A 694 -38.06 10.04 -32.81
N LYS A 695 -36.89 10.57 -33.16
CA LYS A 695 -36.48 10.74 -34.56
C LYS A 695 -35.95 9.44 -35.17
N GLU A 696 -35.15 8.68 -34.42
CA GLU A 696 -34.55 7.42 -34.89
C GLU A 696 -35.54 6.24 -34.82
N PHE A 697 -36.47 6.27 -33.86
CA PHE A 697 -37.49 5.26 -33.64
C PHE A 697 -38.87 5.94 -33.62
N PRO A 698 -39.50 6.15 -34.79
CA PRO A 698 -40.77 6.90 -34.87
C PRO A 698 -41.97 6.15 -34.31
N GLU A 699 -41.91 4.82 -34.23
CA GLU A 699 -42.95 3.95 -33.68
C GLU A 699 -42.37 2.98 -32.64
N GLY A 700 -43.15 2.65 -31.61
CA GLY A 700 -42.80 1.68 -30.58
C GLY A 700 -43.46 1.97 -29.21
N ASP A 701 -43.46 0.96 -28.34
CA ASP A 701 -44.21 1.00 -27.07
C ASP A 701 -43.73 2.05 -26.07
N LEU A 702 -42.46 2.49 -26.16
CA LEU A 702 -41.86 3.52 -25.30
C LEU A 702 -41.98 4.94 -25.88
N ASN A 703 -42.61 5.11 -27.05
CA ASN A 703 -42.67 6.41 -27.73
C ASN A 703 -43.61 7.40 -27.05
N ASP A 704 -44.73 6.91 -26.51
CA ASP A 704 -45.65 7.72 -25.74
C ASP A 704 -44.99 8.21 -24.44
N ASP A 705 -44.29 7.31 -23.75
CA ASP A 705 -43.51 7.65 -22.55
C ASP A 705 -42.39 8.65 -22.88
N ALA A 706 -41.62 8.43 -23.95
CA ALA A 706 -40.55 9.35 -24.36
C ALA A 706 -41.09 10.73 -24.74
N THR A 707 -42.26 10.78 -25.39
CA THR A 707 -42.94 12.02 -25.74
C THR A 707 -43.43 12.76 -24.51
N PHE A 708 -44.02 12.04 -23.54
CA PHE A 708 -44.43 12.60 -22.27
C PHE A 708 -43.24 13.19 -21.50
N MET A 709 -42.17 12.40 -21.32
CA MET A 709 -40.94 12.83 -20.65
C MET A 709 -40.33 14.06 -21.33
N LEU A 710 -40.27 14.08 -22.67
CA LEU A 710 -39.75 15.22 -23.43
C LEU A 710 -40.59 16.49 -23.20
N LYS A 711 -41.92 16.39 -23.19
CA LYS A 711 -42.84 17.51 -22.91
C LYS A 711 -42.69 18.01 -21.47
N GLU A 712 -42.62 17.10 -20.50
CA GLU A 712 -42.41 17.44 -19.09
C GLU A 712 -41.07 18.18 -18.91
N LEU A 713 -39.99 17.66 -19.50
CA LEU A 713 -38.69 18.31 -19.51
C LEU A 713 -38.77 19.70 -20.19
N LYS A 714 -39.52 19.87 -21.26
CA LYS A 714 -39.68 21.22 -21.87
C LYS A 714 -40.61 22.16 -21.10
N GLY A 715 -41.31 21.68 -20.08
CA GLY A 715 -42.30 22.46 -19.34
C GLY A 715 -43.61 22.67 -20.12
N GLU A 716 -43.89 21.77 -21.06
CA GLU A 716 -45.04 21.82 -21.97
C GLU A 716 -46.24 20.99 -21.46
N THR A 717 -46.18 20.49 -20.22
CA THR A 717 -47.28 19.72 -19.62
C THR A 717 -48.43 20.65 -19.18
N PRO A 718 -49.68 20.37 -19.59
CA PRO A 718 -50.84 21.07 -19.04
C PRO A 718 -50.95 20.75 -17.55
N LYS A 719 -51.18 21.78 -16.72
CA LYS A 719 -51.51 21.59 -15.31
C LYS A 719 -52.71 20.65 -15.22
N PHE A 720 -52.58 19.56 -14.49
CA PHE A 720 -53.72 18.75 -14.09
C PHE A 720 -54.69 19.64 -13.31
N GLU A 721 -55.82 20.01 -13.93
CA GLU A 721 -56.98 20.49 -13.19
C GLU A 721 -57.56 19.28 -12.46
N ILE A 722 -57.49 19.30 -11.13
CA ILE A 722 -58.21 18.36 -10.29
C ILE A 722 -59.70 18.72 -10.46
N PRO A 723 -60.58 17.80 -10.89
CA PRO A 723 -62.01 18.07 -10.91
C PRO A 723 -62.46 18.33 -9.47
N ASN A 724 -63.08 19.49 -9.24
CA ASN A 724 -63.82 19.72 -8.01
C ASN A 724 -65.12 18.89 -8.10
N ASP A 725 -65.18 17.81 -7.33
CA ASP A 725 -66.43 17.22 -6.83
C ASP A 725 -66.28 16.90 -5.34
#